data_AF-A0A3P8MDM5-F1
#
_entry.id   AF-A0A3P8MDM5-F1
#
_cell.length_a   1.000
_cell.length_b   1.000
_cell.length_c   1.000
_cell.angle_alpha   90.00
_cell.angle_beta   90.00
_cell.angle_gamma   90.00
#
_symmetry.space_group_name_H-M   'P 1'
#
loop_
_entity.id
_entity.type
_entity.pdbx_description
1 polymer ?
#
loop_
_entity_poly.entity_id
_entity_poly.type
_entity_poly.pdbx_seq_one_letter_code
_entity_poly.pdbx_strand_id
1 'polypeptide(L)'
;MSENKTKRSFNWKALVGALVVVALFAGVYILSLGIKKWDFKAGTLFFAKDLLLNNFLGVNAILIGTIVLVGYLILGRGFSDSFIGMLKAMIGVLMMQIGSGMIVGLAKPIFAAFSKFGNGLTPLDTYLGQVSVENYLNSVGQGFASWLAYALLIGLSVNIILVALRKWTNVHSLMITGHVMFQQAAVVVPIILVLMFSGSQFRTVEGSINVGGQIGTIFFSGVLLGTYWGVASTSTIKGSDAVTQKAGFCVGHQQMFGIAIAYQIGKWFGKKEDSAETKKLSNKVKILEDNIFTQSALILLIFVILVLIIQFAPAGKEVRFADTKGFVTGTYGSWKPGGGAVYWPINLVLGSLQLIAAILTLQAGIRMFVSELQQAFQGISEKLVPGAVVAVDVAATYGFSQNAVTYGFLFGTLGQFLATGLIIGLAQIPSSSFKLVMVVPLFITLFFNSGSIGVFANASGGYKATIAVPFIFGFLEIIVVAIALSVVKGYVSGTQASLEYTYLEKAINEPGKFTNFITELKAIVTAGNLKDGRHTVAMADINSYVTALEGNDVFAKLRAIKDMEAFFKIEKNSVKTTTQLLSKTAGFIPFLSSYLAPEQLVTGSKGAFVSLDQLRKVVESGRTPFLTGFNGLFDWTFIFSFVTILGGWHPIAAYIVFPLYFVGMLVAAQFFDSHRQHKPTVFQKLLKVKVETLEDQKKADEAASQMSEPQAEMA
;
A
#
# COMPACT_ATOMS: atom_id res chain seq x y z
N MET A 1 34.18 -2.24 30.44
CA MET A 1 34.27 -2.33 31.91
C MET A 1 32.87 -2.58 32.48
N SER A 2 32.82 -3.47 33.48
CA SER A 2 31.71 -3.93 34.35
C SER A 2 30.47 -4.55 33.68
N GLU A 3 30.43 -5.89 33.61
CA GLU A 3 29.20 -6.69 33.49
C GLU A 3 28.34 -6.48 34.73
N ASN A 4 27.29 -5.66 34.62
CA ASN A 4 26.25 -5.62 35.65
C ASN A 4 25.12 -6.59 35.25
N LYS A 5 25.18 -7.83 35.76
CA LYS A 5 24.10 -8.82 35.66
C LYS A 5 22.89 -8.33 36.46
N THR A 6 22.06 -7.48 35.85
CA THR A 6 20.73 -7.19 36.40
C THR A 6 19.81 -8.38 36.10
N LYS A 7 19.49 -9.16 37.14
CA LYS A 7 18.35 -10.09 37.15
C LYS A 7 17.11 -9.28 36.75
N ARG A 8 16.63 -9.43 35.51
CA ARG A 8 15.40 -8.78 35.06
C ARG A 8 14.21 -9.40 35.79
N SER A 9 13.60 -8.65 36.70
CA SER A 9 12.32 -9.02 37.31
C SER A 9 11.24 -9.09 36.24
N PHE A 10 10.42 -10.14 36.27
CA PHE A 10 9.24 -10.28 35.42
C PHE A 10 8.33 -9.05 35.57
N ASN A 11 7.97 -8.39 34.46
CA ASN A 11 7.20 -7.14 34.49
C ASN A 11 5.73 -7.45 34.80
N TRP A 12 5.40 -7.57 36.08
CA TRP A 12 4.04 -7.85 36.57
C TRP A 12 2.99 -6.86 36.04
N LYS A 13 3.38 -5.60 35.78
CA LYS A 13 2.49 -4.57 35.22
C LYS A 13 2.07 -4.89 33.78
N ALA A 14 2.97 -5.49 32.97
CA ALA A 14 2.65 -5.95 31.62
C ALA A 14 1.66 -7.12 31.63
N LEU A 15 1.81 -8.06 32.57
CA LEU A 15 0.88 -9.18 32.75
C LEU A 15 -0.51 -8.67 33.18
N VAL A 16 -0.57 -7.76 34.16
CA VAL A 16 -1.83 -7.16 34.63
C VAL A 16 -2.53 -6.39 33.49
N GLY A 17 -1.78 -5.60 32.70
CA GLY A 17 -2.34 -4.92 31.53
C GLY A 17 -2.94 -5.87 30.49
N ALA A 18 -2.24 -6.96 30.17
CA ALA A 18 -2.77 -7.99 29.26
C ALA A 18 -4.01 -8.69 29.82
N LEU A 19 -4.01 -9.00 31.13
CA LEU A 19 -5.15 -9.64 31.80
C LEU A 19 -6.39 -8.75 31.86
N VAL A 20 -6.24 -7.43 32.02
CA VAL A 20 -7.37 -6.47 31.99
C VAL A 20 -8.02 -6.45 30.60
N VAL A 21 -7.23 -6.46 29.54
CA VAL A 21 -7.76 -6.53 28.16
C VAL A 21 -8.52 -7.84 27.96
N VAL A 22 -7.94 -8.97 28.36
CA VAL A 22 -8.60 -10.29 28.28
C VAL A 22 -9.90 -10.31 29.10
N ALA A 23 -9.91 -9.69 30.29
CA ALA A 23 -11.09 -9.61 31.16
C ALA A 23 -12.21 -8.74 30.55
N LEU A 24 -11.87 -7.62 29.88
CA LEU A 24 -12.84 -6.80 29.15
C LEU A 24 -13.47 -7.58 27.99
N PHE A 25 -12.66 -8.31 27.22
CA PHE A 25 -13.16 -9.18 26.15
C PHE A 25 -14.07 -10.30 26.68
N ALA A 26 -13.65 -10.97 27.74
CA ALA A 26 -14.44 -12.00 28.40
C ALA A 26 -15.75 -11.43 28.98
N GLY A 27 -15.72 -10.21 29.54
CA GLY A 27 -16.90 -9.53 30.06
C GLY A 27 -17.93 -9.20 28.98
N VAL A 28 -17.48 -8.63 27.84
CA VAL A 28 -18.35 -8.35 26.69
C VAL A 28 -18.91 -9.65 26.08
N TYR A 29 -18.11 -10.71 26.05
CA TYR A 29 -18.57 -12.05 25.63
C TYR A 29 -19.70 -12.59 26.52
N ILE A 30 -19.50 -12.57 27.84
CA ILE A 30 -20.47 -13.09 28.81
C ILE A 30 -21.76 -12.23 28.79
N LEU A 31 -21.63 -10.90 28.70
CA LEU A 31 -22.77 -9.98 28.58
C LEU A 31 -23.55 -10.21 27.27
N SER A 32 -22.87 -10.42 26.15
CA SER A 32 -23.53 -10.65 24.86
C SER A 32 -24.24 -12.01 24.79
N LEU A 33 -23.68 -13.05 25.42
CA LEU A 33 -24.35 -14.34 25.63
C LEU A 33 -25.61 -14.19 26.50
N GLY A 34 -25.51 -13.45 27.61
CA GLY A 34 -26.62 -13.27 28.56
C GLY A 34 -27.78 -12.44 28.02
N ILE A 35 -27.49 -11.34 27.31
CA ILE A 35 -28.52 -10.41 26.81
C ILE A 35 -29.31 -11.00 25.64
N LYS A 36 -28.67 -11.77 24.75
CA LYS A 36 -29.31 -12.31 23.54
C LYS A 36 -29.86 -13.73 23.67
N LYS A 37 -29.70 -14.38 24.84
CA LYS A 37 -30.07 -15.78 25.10
C LYS A 37 -29.55 -16.73 24.00
N TRP A 38 -28.37 -16.47 23.48
CA TRP A 38 -27.79 -17.31 22.44
C TRP A 38 -27.32 -18.65 23.00
N ASP A 39 -27.43 -19.70 22.20
CA ASP A 39 -26.74 -20.94 22.51
C ASP A 39 -25.21 -20.72 22.48
N PHE A 40 -24.47 -21.59 23.16
CA PHE A 40 -23.02 -21.45 23.29
C PHE A 40 -22.30 -21.37 21.94
N LYS A 41 -22.79 -22.08 20.91
CA LYS A 41 -22.19 -22.09 19.57
C LYS A 41 -22.47 -20.77 18.84
N ALA A 42 -23.70 -20.30 18.85
CA ALA A 42 -24.12 -19.05 18.22
C ALA A 42 -23.45 -17.84 18.88
N GLY A 43 -23.37 -17.81 20.21
CA GLY A 43 -22.71 -16.72 20.92
C GLY A 43 -21.19 -16.75 20.80
N THR A 44 -20.57 -17.94 20.78
CA THR A 44 -19.13 -18.06 20.48
C THR A 44 -18.82 -17.63 19.06
N LEU A 45 -19.67 -17.99 18.09
CA LEU A 45 -19.49 -17.60 16.70
C LEU A 45 -19.66 -16.09 16.53
N PHE A 46 -20.68 -15.49 17.13
CA PHE A 46 -20.84 -14.03 17.10
C PHE A 46 -19.67 -13.31 17.76
N PHE A 47 -19.24 -13.77 18.94
CA PHE A 47 -18.12 -13.14 19.63
C PHE A 47 -16.82 -13.26 18.84
N ALA A 48 -16.49 -14.45 18.35
CA ALA A 48 -15.27 -14.67 17.59
C ALA A 48 -15.31 -13.96 16.23
N LYS A 49 -16.39 -14.12 15.46
CA LYS A 49 -16.50 -13.59 14.09
C LYS A 49 -16.89 -12.12 14.07
N ASP A 50 -17.99 -11.76 14.70
CA ASP A 50 -18.56 -10.43 14.56
C ASP A 50 -17.90 -9.44 15.51
N LEU A 51 -17.74 -9.79 16.79
CA LEU A 51 -17.16 -8.86 17.77
C LEU A 51 -15.63 -8.77 17.66
N LEU A 52 -14.96 -9.92 17.70
CA LEU A 52 -13.50 -9.99 17.80
C LEU A 52 -12.85 -9.86 16.42
N LEU A 53 -13.25 -10.63 15.41
CA LEU A 53 -12.66 -10.55 14.08
C LEU A 53 -13.13 -9.32 13.29
N ASN A 54 -14.43 -9.10 13.11
CA ASN A 54 -14.92 -8.04 12.21
C ASN A 54 -14.84 -6.64 12.84
N ASN A 55 -15.14 -6.49 14.13
CA ASN A 55 -15.23 -5.18 14.78
C ASN A 55 -13.96 -4.79 15.55
N PHE A 56 -13.30 -5.72 16.23
CA PHE A 56 -12.11 -5.40 17.02
C PHE A 56 -10.82 -5.50 16.22
N LEU A 57 -10.58 -6.68 15.63
CA LEU A 57 -9.39 -6.97 14.84
C LEU A 57 -9.48 -6.37 13.43
N GLY A 58 -10.67 -6.32 12.82
CA GLY A 58 -10.91 -5.88 11.45
C GLY A 58 -11.16 -4.37 11.28
N VAL A 59 -11.20 -3.59 12.37
CA VAL A 59 -11.32 -2.12 12.30
C VAL A 59 -9.96 -1.50 12.62
N ASN A 60 -9.29 -0.97 11.59
CA ASN A 60 -7.92 -0.46 11.67
C ASN A 60 -7.70 0.54 12.83
N ALA A 61 -8.62 1.47 13.05
CA ALA A 61 -8.49 2.47 14.11
C ALA A 61 -8.49 1.81 15.51
N ILE A 62 -9.42 0.88 15.76
CA ILE A 62 -9.57 0.18 17.04
C ILE A 62 -8.38 -0.73 17.31
N LEU A 63 -7.96 -1.48 16.28
CA LEU A 63 -6.79 -2.36 16.37
C LEU A 63 -5.53 -1.57 16.73
N ILE A 64 -5.21 -0.52 15.97
CA ILE A 64 -4.00 0.29 16.17
C ILE A 64 -4.05 0.99 17.54
N GLY A 65 -5.20 1.58 17.90
CA GLY A 65 -5.40 2.17 19.21
C GLY A 65 -5.08 1.19 20.35
N THR A 66 -5.60 -0.04 20.26
CA THR A 66 -5.40 -1.04 21.32
C THR A 66 -3.95 -1.51 21.41
N ILE A 67 -3.26 -1.67 20.29
CA ILE A 67 -1.82 -1.99 20.28
C ILE A 67 -1.03 -0.90 21.00
N VAL A 68 -1.33 0.38 20.73
CA VAL A 68 -0.70 1.51 21.42
C VAL A 68 -1.01 1.49 22.91
N LEU A 69 -2.27 1.29 23.30
CA LEU A 69 -2.68 1.19 24.70
C LEU A 69 -1.87 0.12 25.43
N VAL A 70 -1.85 -1.10 24.90
CA VAL A 70 -1.13 -2.24 25.50
C VAL A 70 0.37 -1.97 25.54
N GLY A 71 0.93 -1.43 24.46
CA GLY A 71 2.35 -1.08 24.41
C GLY A 71 2.73 -0.09 25.50
N TYR A 72 1.98 1.00 25.68
CA TYR A 72 2.27 2.01 26.72
C TYR A 72 2.09 1.46 28.14
N LEU A 73 1.12 0.57 28.37
CA LEU A 73 0.96 -0.12 29.65
C LEU A 73 2.16 -1.03 29.95
N ILE A 74 2.68 -1.76 28.95
CA ILE A 74 3.89 -2.59 29.07
C ILE A 74 5.12 -1.72 29.39
N LEU A 75 5.20 -0.53 28.78
CA LEU A 75 6.24 0.46 29.08
C LEU A 75 6.13 1.08 30.47
N GLY A 76 4.97 0.98 31.11
CA GLY A 76 4.71 1.54 32.43
C GLY A 76 4.41 3.04 32.40
N ARG A 77 3.92 3.58 31.28
CA ARG A 77 3.58 5.02 31.13
C ARG A 77 2.34 5.47 31.94
N GLY A 78 1.69 4.57 32.67
CA GLY A 78 0.47 4.86 33.42
C GLY A 78 -0.78 4.85 32.52
N PHE A 79 -1.96 4.68 33.13
CA PHE A 79 -3.21 4.48 32.37
C PHE A 79 -3.61 5.70 31.54
N SER A 80 -3.52 6.91 32.11
CA SER A 80 -3.92 8.15 31.41
C SER A 80 -3.11 8.38 30.13
N ASP A 81 -1.78 8.27 30.19
CA ASP A 81 -0.92 8.45 29.02
C ASP A 81 -1.14 7.33 28.00
N SER A 82 -1.37 6.10 28.46
CA SER A 82 -1.71 4.96 27.60
C SER A 82 -3.03 5.18 26.85
N PHE A 83 -4.04 5.71 27.54
CA PHE A 83 -5.35 6.01 26.95
C PHE A 83 -5.29 7.20 25.98
N ILE A 84 -4.51 8.24 26.31
CA ILE A 84 -4.27 9.37 25.40
C ILE A 84 -3.56 8.89 24.12
N GLY A 85 -2.54 8.04 24.25
CA GLY A 85 -1.84 7.44 23.10
C GLY A 85 -2.79 6.64 22.22
N MET A 86 -3.65 5.80 22.83
CA MET A 86 -4.70 5.06 22.12
C MET A 86 -5.61 5.98 21.30
N LEU A 87 -6.15 7.03 21.92
CA LEU A 87 -7.07 7.95 21.25
C LEU A 87 -6.40 8.70 20.11
N LYS A 88 -5.16 9.18 20.31
CA LYS A 88 -4.40 9.83 19.25
C LYS A 88 -4.15 8.89 18.08
N ALA A 89 -3.87 7.63 18.36
CA ALA A 89 -3.69 6.63 17.33
C ALA A 89 -4.99 6.34 16.56
N MET A 90 -6.13 6.22 17.25
CA MET A 90 -7.43 6.06 16.61
C MET A 90 -7.78 7.27 15.72
N ILE A 91 -7.63 8.50 16.26
CA ILE A 91 -7.90 9.75 15.53
C ILE A 91 -6.99 9.87 14.31
N GLY A 92 -5.71 9.54 14.45
CA GLY A 92 -4.76 9.58 13.34
C GLY A 92 -5.18 8.65 12.19
N VAL A 93 -5.66 7.44 12.49
CA VAL A 93 -6.19 6.51 11.47
C VAL A 93 -7.47 7.06 10.81
N LEU A 94 -8.36 7.69 11.57
CA LEU A 94 -9.57 8.31 11.01
C LEU A 94 -9.24 9.51 10.11
N MET A 95 -8.32 10.38 10.52
CA MET A 95 -7.82 11.49 9.70
C MET A 95 -7.20 10.99 8.39
N MET A 96 -6.46 9.88 8.47
CA MET A 96 -5.92 9.21 7.29
C MET A 96 -7.03 8.79 6.32
N GLN A 97 -8.10 8.17 6.82
CA GLN A 97 -9.24 7.74 6.01
C GLN A 97 -9.97 8.91 5.32
N ILE A 98 -10.05 10.07 5.98
CA ILE A 98 -10.66 11.28 5.40
C ILE A 98 -9.80 11.78 4.23
N GLY A 99 -8.49 11.93 4.44
CA GLY A 99 -7.55 12.34 3.39
C GLY A 99 -7.55 11.36 2.21
N SER A 100 -7.53 10.06 2.49
CA SER A 100 -7.52 9.01 1.46
C SER A 100 -8.78 9.00 0.60
N GLY A 101 -9.96 9.14 1.20
CA GLY A 101 -11.23 9.18 0.48
C GLY A 101 -11.31 10.34 -0.51
N MET A 102 -10.82 11.52 -0.12
CA MET A 102 -10.76 12.69 -0.99
C MET A 102 -9.80 12.47 -2.17
N ILE A 103 -8.62 11.92 -1.90
CA ILE A 103 -7.63 11.64 -2.94
C ILE A 103 -8.18 10.62 -3.94
N VAL A 104 -8.79 9.52 -3.49
CA VAL A 104 -9.39 8.51 -4.38
C VAL A 104 -10.50 9.11 -5.22
N GLY A 105 -11.35 9.95 -4.63
CA GLY A 105 -12.41 10.65 -5.35
C GLY A 105 -11.88 11.50 -6.51
N LEU A 106 -10.77 12.20 -6.30
CA LEU A 106 -10.12 13.03 -7.33
C LEU A 106 -9.33 12.19 -8.34
N ALA A 107 -8.57 11.19 -7.89
CA ALA A 107 -7.69 10.37 -8.71
C ALA A 107 -8.43 9.38 -9.63
N LYS A 108 -9.41 8.65 -9.08
CA LYS A 108 -10.10 7.55 -9.76
C LYS A 108 -10.66 7.91 -11.14
N PRO A 109 -11.41 9.02 -11.34
CA PRO A 109 -11.99 9.33 -12.65
C PRO A 109 -10.92 9.66 -13.69
N ILE A 110 -9.82 10.32 -13.31
CA ILE A 110 -8.69 10.63 -14.21
C ILE A 110 -8.03 9.32 -14.68
N PHE A 111 -7.65 8.44 -13.75
CA PHE A 111 -6.96 7.20 -14.11
C PHE A 111 -7.87 6.16 -14.80
N ALA A 112 -9.16 6.16 -14.47
CA ALA A 112 -10.15 5.36 -15.20
C ALA A 112 -10.29 5.82 -16.65
N ALA A 113 -10.20 7.12 -16.94
CA ALA A 113 -10.20 7.62 -18.30
C ALA A 113 -8.97 7.13 -19.09
N PHE A 114 -7.80 7.09 -18.45
CA PHE A 114 -6.59 6.54 -19.07
C PHE A 114 -6.64 5.04 -19.35
N SER A 115 -7.47 4.30 -18.61
CA SER A 115 -7.72 2.88 -18.89
C SER A 115 -8.46 2.65 -20.22
N LYS A 116 -8.99 3.72 -20.85
CA LYS A 116 -9.54 3.68 -22.21
C LYS A 116 -8.49 3.90 -23.31
N PHE A 117 -7.29 4.37 -22.96
CA PHE A 117 -6.17 4.58 -23.89
C PHE A 117 -5.11 3.47 -23.87
N GLY A 118 -5.37 2.37 -23.15
CA GLY A 118 -4.42 1.26 -22.99
C GLY A 118 -4.64 0.52 -21.67
N ASN A 119 -3.56 0.01 -21.08
CA ASN A 119 -3.62 -0.78 -19.84
C ASN A 119 -3.82 0.03 -18.55
N GLY A 120 -4.26 1.29 -18.65
CA GLY A 120 -4.43 2.19 -17.52
C GLY A 120 -3.14 2.90 -17.13
N LEU A 121 -3.31 3.90 -16.28
CA LEU A 121 -2.24 4.76 -15.76
C LEU A 121 -2.20 4.61 -14.25
N THR A 122 -1.07 4.13 -13.72
CA THR A 122 -0.87 3.99 -12.26
C THR A 122 0.04 5.11 -11.76
N PRO A 123 -0.45 6.00 -10.89
CA PRO A 123 0.43 7.00 -10.28
C PRO A 123 1.38 6.33 -9.30
N LEU A 124 2.65 6.76 -9.30
CA LEU A 124 3.64 6.29 -8.32
C LEU A 124 3.71 7.30 -7.17
N ASP A 125 3.08 6.93 -6.06
CA ASP A 125 3.03 7.69 -4.82
C ASP A 125 2.72 6.73 -3.65
N THR A 126 3.44 6.90 -2.54
CA THR A 126 3.35 6.00 -1.38
C THR A 126 1.96 5.98 -0.74
N TYR A 127 1.32 7.14 -0.69
CA TYR A 127 0.03 7.31 -0.07
C TYR A 127 -1.10 6.87 -1.00
N LEU A 128 -1.07 7.24 -2.29
CA LEU A 128 -1.99 6.71 -3.28
C LEU A 128 -1.90 5.18 -3.37
N GLY A 129 -0.69 4.63 -3.33
CA GLY A 129 -0.46 3.19 -3.31
C GLY A 129 -1.09 2.52 -2.10
N GLN A 130 -0.86 3.06 -0.90
CA GLN A 130 -1.47 2.54 0.32
C GLN A 130 -3.00 2.51 0.22
N VAL A 131 -3.59 3.61 -0.23
CA VAL A 131 -5.05 3.74 -0.33
C VAL A 131 -5.64 2.84 -1.40
N SER A 132 -4.96 2.70 -2.55
CA SER A 132 -5.34 1.74 -3.60
C SER A 132 -5.46 0.32 -3.04
N VAL A 133 -4.50 -0.06 -2.20
CA VAL A 133 -4.42 -1.40 -1.63
C VAL A 133 -5.43 -1.61 -0.50
N GLU A 134 -5.63 -0.63 0.37
CA GLU A 134 -6.67 -0.71 1.41
C GLU A 134 -8.05 -0.91 0.78
N ASN A 135 -8.36 -0.15 -0.28
CA ASN A 135 -9.60 -0.30 -1.04
C ASN A 135 -9.71 -1.68 -1.70
N TYR A 136 -8.62 -2.17 -2.28
CA TYR A 136 -8.57 -3.52 -2.85
C TYR A 136 -8.80 -4.60 -1.79
N LEU A 137 -8.09 -4.56 -0.67
CA LEU A 137 -8.24 -5.57 0.39
C LEU A 137 -9.67 -5.55 0.95
N ASN A 138 -10.24 -4.37 1.19
CA ASN A 138 -11.63 -4.24 1.64
C ASN A 138 -12.66 -4.74 0.61
N SER A 139 -12.35 -4.71 -0.70
CA SER A 139 -13.21 -5.30 -1.72
C SER A 139 -13.08 -6.82 -1.82
N VAL A 140 -11.94 -7.38 -1.41
CA VAL A 140 -11.74 -8.83 -1.28
C VAL A 140 -12.48 -9.38 -0.05
N GLY A 141 -12.46 -8.65 1.07
CA GLY A 141 -13.17 -9.06 2.29
C GLY A 141 -13.16 -7.99 3.37
N GLN A 142 -14.23 -7.94 4.18
CA GLN A 142 -14.26 -7.04 5.33
C GLN A 142 -13.12 -7.34 6.30
N GLY A 143 -12.44 -6.29 6.77
CA GLY A 143 -11.33 -6.39 7.73
C GLY A 143 -9.99 -6.82 7.13
N PHE A 144 -9.91 -7.09 5.82
CA PHE A 144 -8.66 -7.53 5.20
C PHE A 144 -7.61 -6.41 5.16
N ALA A 145 -8.02 -5.14 5.17
CA ALA A 145 -7.09 -4.01 5.33
C ALA A 145 -6.30 -4.07 6.64
N SER A 146 -6.80 -4.74 7.69
CA SER A 146 -6.08 -4.93 8.95
C SER A 146 -4.90 -5.90 8.83
N TRP A 147 -4.81 -6.68 7.74
CA TRP A 147 -3.66 -7.55 7.47
C TRP A 147 -2.37 -6.77 7.31
N LEU A 148 -2.45 -5.51 6.85
CA LEU A 148 -1.31 -4.61 6.78
C LEU A 148 -0.68 -4.40 8.16
N ALA A 149 -1.50 -4.18 9.18
CA ALA A 149 -1.05 -4.02 10.56
C ALA A 149 -0.49 -5.34 11.13
N TYR A 150 -1.13 -6.49 10.88
CA TYR A 150 -0.61 -7.78 11.36
C TYR A 150 0.73 -8.14 10.72
N ALA A 151 0.84 -7.97 9.40
CA ALA A 151 2.10 -8.19 8.69
C ALA A 151 3.19 -7.26 9.24
N LEU A 152 2.84 -6.01 9.56
CA LEU A 152 3.76 -5.07 10.19
C LEU A 152 4.27 -5.57 11.56
N LEU A 153 3.37 -6.05 12.42
CA LEU A 153 3.74 -6.59 13.74
C LEU A 153 4.66 -7.81 13.64
N ILE A 154 4.34 -8.74 12.73
CA ILE A 154 5.17 -9.90 12.46
C ILE A 154 6.53 -9.45 11.92
N GLY A 155 6.55 -8.51 10.96
CA GLY A 155 7.80 -7.99 10.40
C GLY A 155 8.67 -7.31 11.44
N LEU A 156 8.09 -6.55 12.36
CA LEU A 156 8.86 -5.90 13.42
C LEU A 156 9.45 -6.94 14.37
N SER A 157 8.67 -7.97 14.69
CA SER A 157 9.13 -9.10 15.50
C SER A 157 10.29 -9.84 14.81
N VAL A 158 10.19 -10.08 13.51
CA VAL A 158 11.27 -10.68 12.69
C VAL A 158 12.51 -9.79 12.68
N ASN A 159 12.38 -8.48 12.47
CA ASN A 159 13.52 -7.56 12.53
C ASN A 159 14.21 -7.60 13.91
N ILE A 160 13.45 -7.60 15.01
CA ILE A 160 14.00 -7.72 16.37
C ILE A 160 14.75 -9.05 16.54
N ILE A 161 14.17 -10.17 16.07
CA ILE A 161 14.83 -11.47 16.10
C ILE A 161 16.15 -11.43 15.31
N LEU A 162 16.16 -10.85 14.10
CA LEU A 162 17.37 -10.74 13.30
C LEU A 162 18.46 -9.93 14.01
N VAL A 163 18.11 -8.84 14.69
CA VAL A 163 19.05 -8.02 15.48
C VAL A 163 19.53 -8.75 16.74
N ALA A 164 18.66 -9.50 17.41
CA ALA A 164 19.05 -10.33 18.55
C ALA A 164 20.05 -11.41 18.13
N LEU A 165 19.90 -11.94 16.91
CA LEU A 165 20.76 -12.94 16.30
C LEU A 165 21.91 -12.32 15.48
N ARG A 166 22.25 -11.04 15.68
CA ARG A 166 23.27 -10.28 14.91
C ARG A 166 24.63 -10.96 14.76
N LYS A 167 25.02 -11.81 15.72
CA LYS A 167 26.25 -12.63 15.66
C LYS A 167 26.26 -13.60 14.46
N TRP A 168 25.08 -14.02 14.00
CA TRP A 168 24.88 -14.90 12.86
C TRP A 168 24.33 -14.14 11.65
N THR A 169 23.37 -13.25 11.86
CA THR A 169 22.64 -12.58 10.76
C THR A 169 23.39 -11.38 10.18
N ASN A 170 24.34 -10.80 10.91
CA ASN A 170 24.96 -9.50 10.62
C ASN A 170 23.95 -8.32 10.53
N VAL A 171 22.74 -8.47 11.07
CA VAL A 171 21.75 -7.38 11.09
C VAL A 171 21.93 -6.57 12.37
N HIS A 172 22.22 -5.27 12.25
CA HIS A 172 22.49 -4.40 13.41
C HIS A 172 21.45 -3.30 13.60
N SER A 173 20.57 -3.10 12.63
CA SER A 173 19.60 -2.02 12.63
C SER A 173 18.17 -2.47 12.92
N LEU A 174 17.42 -1.59 13.58
CA LEU A 174 16.01 -1.75 13.83
C LEU A 174 15.23 -0.64 13.13
N MET A 175 14.37 -1.03 12.19
CA MET A 175 13.43 -0.14 11.53
C MET A 175 12.38 0.34 12.53
N ILE A 176 12.29 1.65 12.69
CA ILE A 176 11.28 2.26 13.54
C ILE A 176 10.43 3.29 12.80
N THR A 177 10.52 3.44 11.48
CA THR A 177 9.70 4.41 10.72
C THR A 177 8.31 3.81 10.42
N GLY A 178 7.39 3.82 11.39
CA GLY A 178 6.14 3.06 11.34
C GLY A 178 5.20 3.40 10.18
N HIS A 179 5.17 4.65 9.71
CA HIS A 179 4.34 5.05 8.58
C HIS A 179 4.82 4.41 7.29
N VAL A 180 6.15 4.40 7.11
CA VAL A 180 6.80 3.71 6.01
C VAL A 180 6.58 2.21 6.14
N MET A 181 6.76 1.61 7.32
CA MET A 181 6.51 0.18 7.53
C MET A 181 5.09 -0.22 7.09
N PHE A 182 4.09 0.62 7.37
CA PHE A 182 2.71 0.38 6.96
C PHE A 182 2.53 0.51 5.43
N GLN A 183 3.11 1.54 4.81
CA GLN A 183 3.11 1.70 3.35
C GLN A 183 3.81 0.55 2.62
N GLN A 184 4.87 0.00 3.22
CA GLN A 184 5.61 -1.15 2.69
C GLN A 184 4.80 -2.43 2.81
N ALA A 185 4.07 -2.61 3.93
CA ALA A 185 3.09 -3.68 4.05
C ALA A 185 2.00 -3.57 2.97
N ALA A 186 1.55 -2.37 2.63
CA ALA A 186 0.61 -2.15 1.55
C ALA A 186 1.16 -2.56 0.18
N VAL A 187 2.47 -2.66 -0.03
CA VAL A 187 3.02 -3.24 -1.27
C VAL A 187 3.06 -4.77 -1.20
N VAL A 188 3.62 -5.31 -0.11
CA VAL A 188 3.92 -6.74 0.00
C VAL A 188 2.66 -7.59 0.16
N VAL A 189 1.74 -7.20 1.04
CA VAL A 189 0.52 -7.99 1.37
C VAL A 189 -0.32 -8.32 0.13
N PRO A 190 -0.72 -7.36 -0.72
CA PRO A 190 -1.52 -7.69 -1.90
C PRO A 190 -0.74 -8.52 -2.92
N ILE A 191 0.58 -8.34 -3.07
CA ILE A 191 1.40 -9.14 -4.00
C ILE A 191 1.47 -10.60 -3.53
N ILE A 192 1.69 -10.83 -2.24
CA ILE A 192 1.71 -12.18 -1.67
C ILE A 192 0.31 -12.82 -1.74
N LEU A 193 -0.75 -12.08 -1.46
CA LEU A 193 -2.11 -12.56 -1.64
C LEU A 193 -2.35 -12.98 -3.10
N VAL A 194 -2.05 -12.09 -4.04
CA VAL A 194 -2.37 -12.27 -5.45
C VAL A 194 -1.55 -13.39 -6.09
N LEU A 195 -0.26 -13.45 -5.80
CA LEU A 195 0.65 -14.38 -6.47
C LEU A 195 0.76 -15.74 -5.77
N MET A 196 0.55 -15.81 -4.45
CA MET A 196 0.66 -17.07 -3.70
C MET A 196 -0.70 -17.57 -3.20
N PHE A 197 -1.50 -16.73 -2.54
CA PHE A 197 -2.62 -17.22 -1.72
C PHE A 197 -4.02 -16.99 -2.31
N SER A 198 -4.14 -16.75 -3.61
CA SER A 198 -5.44 -16.52 -4.28
C SER A 198 -5.98 -17.71 -5.08
N GLY A 199 -5.20 -18.79 -5.21
CA GLY A 199 -5.53 -19.97 -6.01
C GLY A 199 -6.71 -20.78 -5.47
N SER A 200 -7.23 -21.73 -6.25
CA SER A 200 -8.44 -22.51 -5.90
C SER A 200 -8.33 -23.24 -4.55
N GLN A 201 -7.13 -23.71 -4.19
CA GLN A 201 -6.82 -24.36 -2.92
C GLN A 201 -6.96 -23.45 -1.69
N PHE A 202 -6.92 -22.13 -1.89
CA PHE A 202 -7.06 -21.13 -0.82
C PHE A 202 -8.45 -20.49 -0.81
N ARG A 203 -9.42 -21.08 -1.51
CA ARG A 203 -10.80 -20.59 -1.56
C ARG A 203 -11.70 -21.47 -0.70
N THR A 204 -12.72 -20.87 -0.09
CA THR A 204 -13.83 -21.59 0.53
C THR A 204 -14.79 -22.10 -0.55
N VAL A 205 -15.81 -22.88 -0.17
CA VAL A 205 -16.84 -23.36 -1.09
C VAL A 205 -17.54 -22.20 -1.81
N GLU A 206 -17.66 -21.07 -1.12
CA GLU A 206 -18.26 -19.80 -1.56
C GLU A 206 -17.29 -18.87 -2.31
N GLY A 207 -16.02 -19.28 -2.50
CA GLY A 207 -15.03 -18.48 -3.24
C GLY A 207 -14.32 -17.38 -2.43
N SER A 208 -14.57 -17.30 -1.12
CA SER A 208 -13.82 -16.39 -0.22
C SER A 208 -12.43 -16.93 0.08
N ILE A 209 -11.47 -16.09 0.47
CA ILE A 209 -10.15 -16.57 0.90
C ILE A 209 -10.29 -17.34 2.21
N ASN A 210 -9.87 -18.61 2.23
CA ASN A 210 -9.95 -19.48 3.40
C ASN A 210 -8.89 -19.09 4.46
N VAL A 211 -9.05 -19.57 5.69
CA VAL A 211 -8.19 -19.22 6.83
C VAL A 211 -6.70 -19.49 6.55
N GLY A 212 -6.38 -20.59 5.85
CA GLY A 212 -5.02 -20.91 5.46
C GLY A 212 -4.40 -19.87 4.52
N GLY A 213 -5.16 -19.39 3.53
CA GLY A 213 -4.74 -18.32 2.62
C GLY A 213 -4.56 -16.98 3.33
N GLN A 214 -5.44 -16.65 4.28
CA GLN A 214 -5.34 -15.42 5.09
C GLN A 214 -4.08 -15.43 5.96
N ILE A 215 -3.89 -16.49 6.77
CA ILE A 215 -2.72 -16.64 7.65
C ILE A 215 -1.43 -16.71 6.83
N GLY A 216 -1.43 -17.47 5.74
CA GLY A 216 -0.29 -17.58 4.83
C GLY A 216 0.11 -16.21 4.27
N THR A 217 -0.85 -15.42 3.80
CA THR A 217 -0.60 -14.06 3.29
C THR A 217 0.06 -13.18 4.36
N ILE A 218 -0.55 -13.10 5.54
CA ILE A 218 -0.07 -12.25 6.65
C ILE A 218 1.33 -12.67 7.10
N PHE A 219 1.54 -13.98 7.29
CA PHE A 219 2.79 -14.52 7.80
C PHE A 219 3.94 -14.31 6.83
N PHE A 220 3.80 -14.71 5.56
CA PHE A 220 4.85 -14.53 4.55
C PHE A 220 5.14 -13.06 4.31
N SER A 221 4.11 -12.20 4.27
CA SER A 221 4.31 -10.75 4.14
C SER A 221 5.11 -10.19 5.30
N GLY A 222 4.79 -10.57 6.54
CA GLY A 222 5.54 -10.14 7.71
C GLY A 222 6.99 -10.62 7.70
N VAL A 223 7.25 -11.88 7.34
CA VAL A 223 8.63 -12.41 7.25
C VAL A 223 9.45 -11.66 6.21
N LEU A 224 8.90 -11.41 5.02
CA LEU A 224 9.59 -10.66 3.96
C LEU A 224 9.88 -9.22 4.39
N LEU A 225 8.87 -8.53 4.95
CA LEU A 225 9.00 -7.16 5.46
C LEU A 225 10.07 -7.07 6.55
N GLY A 226 10.00 -7.91 7.58
CA GLY A 226 10.94 -7.86 8.70
C GLY A 226 12.38 -8.14 8.29
N THR A 227 12.57 -9.01 7.30
CA THR A 227 13.89 -9.31 6.73
C THR A 227 14.40 -8.14 5.90
N TYR A 228 13.54 -7.56 5.07
CA TYR A 228 13.85 -6.32 4.35
C TYR A 228 14.24 -5.18 5.29
N TRP A 229 13.44 -4.94 6.33
CA TRP A 229 13.70 -3.90 7.31
C TRP A 229 15.04 -4.07 8.00
N GLY A 230 15.36 -5.27 8.48
CA GLY A 230 16.65 -5.52 9.13
C GLY A 230 17.82 -5.37 8.17
N VAL A 231 17.80 -6.12 7.06
CA VAL A 231 18.94 -6.21 6.14
C VAL A 231 19.15 -4.91 5.37
N ALA A 232 18.10 -4.34 4.79
CA ALA A 232 18.22 -3.15 3.96
C ALA A 232 18.61 -1.94 4.80
N SER A 233 18.02 -1.71 5.98
CA SER A 233 18.48 -0.60 6.83
C SER A 233 19.91 -0.80 7.33
N THR A 234 20.34 -2.05 7.61
CA THR A 234 21.73 -2.33 8.00
C THR A 234 22.71 -1.98 6.88
N SER A 235 22.32 -2.20 5.62
CA SER A 235 23.13 -1.85 4.45
C SER A 235 23.39 -0.35 4.32
N THR A 236 22.55 0.48 4.96
CA THR A 236 22.67 1.94 4.89
C THR A 236 23.66 2.51 5.92
N ILE A 237 24.04 1.76 6.96
CA ILE A 237 24.82 2.27 8.10
C ILE A 237 26.11 2.98 7.65
N LYS A 238 26.90 2.34 6.78
CA LYS A 238 28.17 2.91 6.29
C LYS A 238 27.97 4.22 5.52
N GLY A 239 26.97 4.26 4.64
CA GLY A 239 26.61 5.47 3.90
C GLY A 239 26.09 6.56 4.83
N SER A 240 25.27 6.20 5.82
CA SER A 240 24.74 7.13 6.82
C SER A 240 25.85 7.72 7.69
N ASP A 241 26.82 6.91 8.13
CA ASP A 241 27.99 7.39 8.88
C ASP A 241 28.79 8.41 8.07
N ALA A 242 28.96 8.19 6.75
CA ALA A 242 29.66 9.11 5.87
C ALA A 242 28.89 10.42 5.62
N VAL A 243 27.57 10.35 5.43
CA VAL A 243 26.71 11.53 5.21
C VAL A 243 26.59 12.36 6.48
N THR A 244 26.38 11.71 7.62
CA THR A 244 25.96 12.36 8.88
C THR A 244 27.11 12.59 9.86
N GLN A 245 28.35 12.28 9.45
CA GLN A 245 29.53 12.38 10.31
C GLN A 245 29.39 11.51 11.58
N LYS A 246 29.00 10.24 11.39
CA LYS A 246 28.82 9.23 12.46
C LYS A 246 27.77 9.64 13.52
N ALA A 247 26.65 10.24 13.12
CA ALA A 247 25.58 10.71 14.03
C ALA A 247 24.82 9.59 14.80
N GLY A 248 25.15 8.31 14.58
CA GLY A 248 24.65 7.20 15.39
C GLY A 248 23.30 6.62 14.96
N PHE A 249 22.77 7.04 13.81
CA PHE A 249 21.56 6.47 13.20
C PHE A 249 21.84 6.00 11.76
N CYS A 250 20.92 5.19 11.23
CA CYS A 250 20.92 4.81 9.81
C CYS A 250 19.55 5.05 9.18
N VAL A 251 19.42 4.81 7.88
CA VAL A 251 18.17 5.08 7.17
C VAL A 251 17.28 3.84 7.18
N GLY A 252 16.09 4.02 7.72
CA GLY A 252 14.96 3.11 7.68
C GLY A 252 13.85 3.73 6.86
N HIS A 253 13.89 3.58 5.53
CA HIS A 253 12.92 4.19 4.61
C HIS A 253 12.57 3.24 3.45
N GLN A 254 12.26 3.78 2.28
CA GLN A 254 11.70 3.07 1.12
C GLN A 254 12.71 2.82 -0.01
N GLN A 255 13.93 3.34 0.11
CA GLN A 255 14.99 3.30 -0.89
C GLN A 255 16.33 2.94 -0.24
N MET A 256 16.29 2.06 0.76
CA MET A 256 17.43 1.67 1.60
C MET A 256 18.53 0.98 0.80
N PHE A 257 18.17 0.00 -0.04
CA PHE A 257 19.14 -0.58 -0.96
C PHE A 257 19.56 0.42 -2.03
N GLY A 258 18.63 1.22 -2.55
CA GLY A 258 18.93 2.31 -3.47
C GLY A 258 20.05 3.22 -2.97
N ILE A 259 19.93 3.76 -1.76
CA ILE A 259 20.95 4.65 -1.19
C ILE A 259 22.26 3.92 -0.83
N ALA A 260 22.19 2.66 -0.39
CA ALA A 260 23.38 1.87 -0.10
C ALA A 260 24.19 1.60 -1.39
N ILE A 261 23.50 1.24 -2.47
CA ILE A 261 24.10 1.06 -3.80
C ILE A 261 24.63 2.40 -4.32
N ALA A 262 23.85 3.48 -4.21
CA ALA A 262 24.24 4.82 -4.65
C ALA A 262 25.53 5.28 -3.99
N TYR A 263 25.66 5.08 -2.68
CA TYR A 263 26.90 5.33 -1.95
C TYR A 263 28.06 4.47 -2.49
N GLN A 264 27.83 3.19 -2.77
CA GLN A 264 28.90 2.31 -3.24
C GLN A 264 29.40 2.65 -4.65
N ILE A 265 28.50 3.04 -5.56
CA ILE A 265 28.82 3.32 -6.97
C ILE A 265 29.19 4.79 -7.21
N GLY A 266 28.85 5.72 -6.31
CA GLY A 266 29.07 7.15 -6.51
C GLY A 266 30.53 7.49 -6.85
N LYS A 267 31.49 6.81 -6.20
CA LYS A 267 32.93 6.94 -6.47
C LYS A 267 33.36 6.66 -7.92
N TRP A 268 32.53 5.99 -8.73
CA TRP A 268 32.81 5.76 -10.15
C TRP A 268 32.46 6.95 -11.03
N PHE A 269 31.63 7.87 -10.54
CA PHE A 269 31.16 9.04 -11.29
C PHE A 269 31.91 10.33 -10.93
N GLY A 270 32.64 10.34 -9.82
CA GLY A 270 33.37 11.51 -9.36
C GLY A 270 34.16 11.26 -8.08
N LYS A 271 34.52 12.35 -7.40
CA LYS A 271 35.36 12.36 -6.20
C LYS A 271 34.60 13.02 -5.06
N LYS A 272 34.71 12.47 -3.84
CA LYS A 272 34.03 12.99 -2.64
C LYS A 272 34.39 14.45 -2.33
N GLU A 273 35.59 14.89 -2.70
CA GLU A 273 36.09 16.25 -2.45
C GLU A 273 35.34 17.31 -3.29
N ASP A 274 34.83 16.91 -4.45
CA ASP A 274 34.05 17.78 -5.34
C ASP A 274 32.56 17.75 -4.99
N SER A 275 32.23 18.00 -3.72
CA SER A 275 30.88 17.88 -3.18
C SER A 275 29.89 18.86 -3.84
N ALA A 276 28.64 18.43 -4.01
CA ALA A 276 27.53 19.28 -4.43
C ALA A 276 27.33 20.51 -3.52
N GLU A 277 27.71 20.40 -2.24
CA GLU A 277 27.61 21.50 -1.27
C GLU A 277 28.57 22.66 -1.57
N THR A 278 29.63 22.41 -2.35
CA THR A 278 30.57 23.47 -2.79
C THR A 278 30.04 24.28 -3.98
N LYS A 279 28.92 23.85 -4.60
CA LYS A 279 28.35 24.50 -5.79
C LYS A 279 27.32 25.55 -5.38
N LYS A 280 27.32 26.70 -6.08
CA LYS A 280 26.33 27.77 -5.87
C LYS A 280 25.03 27.42 -6.61
N LEU A 281 24.01 26.99 -5.87
CA LEU A 281 22.65 26.86 -6.39
C LEU A 281 22.02 28.25 -6.60
N SER A 282 21.40 28.47 -7.77
CA SER A 282 20.71 29.73 -8.04
C SER A 282 19.46 29.87 -7.16
N ASN A 283 19.15 31.09 -6.71
CA ASN A 283 17.97 31.35 -5.88
C ASN A 283 16.64 30.91 -6.53
N LYS A 284 16.59 30.83 -7.87
CA LYS A 284 15.39 30.38 -8.60
C LYS A 284 15.09 28.90 -8.41
N VAL A 285 16.11 28.08 -8.14
CA VAL A 285 15.97 26.63 -7.97
C VAL A 285 15.77 26.28 -6.50
N LYS A 286 16.24 27.12 -5.57
CA LYS A 286 16.04 26.95 -4.12
C LYS A 286 14.57 26.93 -3.68
N ILE A 287 13.67 27.58 -4.42
CA ILE A 287 12.24 27.49 -4.12
C ILE A 287 11.70 26.05 -4.18
N LEU A 288 12.40 25.15 -4.88
CA LEU A 288 12.05 23.73 -4.97
C LEU A 288 12.32 22.95 -3.66
N GLU A 289 12.98 23.57 -2.68
CA GLU A 289 13.16 23.02 -1.34
C GLU A 289 11.90 23.20 -0.47
N ASP A 290 11.02 24.16 -0.82
CA ASP A 290 9.73 24.27 -0.15
C ASP A 290 8.80 23.14 -0.60
N ASN A 291 8.48 22.26 0.35
CA ASN A 291 7.71 21.05 0.10
C ASN A 291 6.30 21.35 -0.45
N ILE A 292 5.63 22.38 0.08
CA ILE A 292 4.24 22.70 -0.31
C ILE A 292 4.23 23.33 -1.70
N PHE A 293 5.11 24.30 -1.96
CA PHE A 293 5.24 24.94 -3.28
C PHE A 293 5.56 23.91 -4.35
N THR A 294 6.53 23.03 -4.09
CA THR A 294 7.02 22.07 -5.07
C THR A 294 6.00 20.97 -5.35
N GLN A 295 5.32 20.46 -4.31
CA GLN A 295 4.16 19.59 -4.48
C GLN A 295 3.07 20.26 -5.31
N SER A 296 2.78 21.54 -5.05
CA SER A 296 1.76 22.30 -5.77
C SER A 296 2.08 22.47 -7.24
N ALA A 297 3.31 22.89 -7.54
CA ALA A 297 3.74 23.06 -8.92
C ALA A 297 3.75 21.73 -9.69
N LEU A 298 4.27 20.65 -9.08
CA LEU A 298 4.36 19.35 -9.75
C LEU A 298 3.00 18.67 -9.93
N ILE A 299 2.15 18.64 -8.89
CA ILE A 299 0.81 18.05 -9.01
C ILE A 299 0.00 18.83 -10.04
N LEU A 300 0.04 20.16 -10.00
CA LEU A 300 -0.63 20.98 -11.01
C LEU A 300 -0.11 20.68 -12.41
N LEU A 301 1.21 20.66 -12.61
CA LEU A 301 1.81 20.38 -13.92
C LEU A 301 1.40 19.00 -14.45
N ILE A 302 1.48 17.97 -13.61
CA ILE A 302 1.11 16.59 -13.98
C ILE A 302 -0.37 16.52 -14.35
N PHE A 303 -1.26 17.03 -13.49
CA PHE A 303 -2.69 16.96 -13.76
C PHE A 303 -3.13 17.86 -14.92
N VAL A 304 -2.43 18.98 -15.18
CA VAL A 304 -2.61 19.75 -16.41
C VAL A 304 -2.29 18.89 -17.63
N ILE A 305 -1.13 18.23 -17.66
CA ILE A 305 -0.75 17.36 -18.79
C ILE A 305 -1.77 16.23 -18.96
N LEU A 306 -2.14 15.54 -17.87
CA LEU A 306 -3.10 14.43 -17.91
C LEU A 306 -4.49 14.87 -18.38
N VAL A 307 -4.98 16.01 -17.89
CA VAL A 307 -6.28 16.55 -18.29
C VAL A 307 -6.25 17.04 -19.73
N LEU A 308 -5.16 17.66 -20.20
CA LEU A 308 -5.02 18.05 -21.60
C LEU A 308 -5.05 16.81 -22.51
N ILE A 309 -4.33 15.74 -22.15
CA ILE A 309 -4.38 14.48 -22.89
C ILE A 309 -5.82 13.98 -22.96
N ILE A 310 -6.50 13.82 -21.82
CA ILE A 310 -7.88 13.34 -21.77
C ILE A 310 -8.85 14.24 -22.55
N GLN A 311 -8.69 15.56 -22.45
CA GLN A 311 -9.57 16.55 -23.08
C GLN A 311 -9.49 16.50 -24.60
N PHE A 312 -8.28 16.30 -25.13
CA PHE A 312 -8.00 16.31 -26.57
C PHE A 312 -7.78 14.92 -27.15
N ALA A 313 -7.98 13.87 -26.37
CA ALA A 313 -7.75 12.51 -26.83
C ALA A 313 -8.75 12.09 -27.93
N PRO A 314 -8.31 11.20 -28.85
CA PRO A 314 -9.16 10.67 -29.90
C PRO A 314 -10.22 9.64 -29.43
N ALA A 315 -10.22 9.20 -28.15
CA ALA A 315 -11.17 8.19 -27.66
C ALA A 315 -12.61 8.71 -27.36
N GLY A 316 -13.02 9.80 -28.01
CA GLY A 316 -14.41 10.27 -28.01
C GLY A 316 -14.78 11.29 -26.93
N LYS A 317 -16.01 11.81 -26.99
CA LYS A 317 -16.52 12.83 -26.05
C LYS A 317 -16.73 12.27 -24.63
N GLU A 318 -16.89 10.96 -24.52
CA GLU A 318 -17.16 10.21 -23.27
C GLU A 318 -16.05 10.35 -22.21
N VAL A 319 -14.81 10.63 -22.64
CA VAL A 319 -13.66 10.72 -21.73
C VAL A 319 -13.29 12.14 -21.38
N ARG A 320 -13.78 13.14 -22.12
CA ARG A 320 -13.35 14.53 -22.00
C ARG A 320 -13.61 15.08 -20.59
N PHE A 321 -12.61 15.77 -20.06
CA PHE A 321 -12.67 16.39 -18.74
C PHE A 321 -13.71 17.50 -18.67
N ALA A 322 -13.81 18.29 -19.74
CA ALA A 322 -14.74 19.39 -19.90
C ALA A 322 -15.66 19.20 -21.12
N ASP A 323 -16.91 19.65 -20.97
CA ASP A 323 -17.91 19.68 -22.03
C ASP A 323 -17.65 20.82 -23.04
N THR A 324 -18.50 20.92 -24.07
CA THR A 324 -18.38 21.98 -25.09
C THR A 324 -18.66 23.38 -24.56
N LYS A 325 -19.23 23.51 -23.36
CA LYS A 325 -19.46 24.80 -22.69
C LYS A 325 -18.28 25.18 -21.78
N GLY A 326 -17.27 24.32 -21.65
CA GLY A 326 -16.08 24.52 -20.84
C GLY A 326 -16.26 24.17 -19.36
N PHE A 327 -17.31 23.43 -19.02
CA PHE A 327 -17.55 22.96 -17.65
C PHE A 327 -17.09 21.53 -17.46
N VAL A 328 -16.60 21.22 -16.26
CA VAL A 328 -16.18 19.86 -15.89
C VAL A 328 -17.37 18.90 -16.02
N THR A 329 -17.18 17.79 -16.73
CA THR A 329 -18.25 16.81 -17.00
C THR A 329 -18.66 16.05 -15.74
N GLY A 330 -19.82 15.39 -15.76
CA GLY A 330 -20.34 14.64 -14.61
C GLY A 330 -19.40 13.52 -14.14
N THR A 331 -18.67 12.91 -15.07
CA THR A 331 -17.64 11.88 -14.79
C THR A 331 -16.56 12.37 -13.83
N TYR A 332 -16.22 13.67 -13.88
CA TYR A 332 -15.21 14.29 -13.04
C TYR A 332 -15.86 15.22 -11.99
N GLY A 333 -17.03 14.86 -11.47
CA GLY A 333 -17.75 15.67 -10.48
C GLY A 333 -16.92 16.03 -9.24
N SER A 334 -15.99 15.16 -8.83
CA SER A 334 -15.04 15.43 -7.73
C SER A 334 -14.05 16.57 -8.04
N TRP A 335 -13.82 16.89 -9.31
CA TRP A 335 -13.01 18.03 -9.78
C TRP A 335 -13.84 19.31 -9.90
N LYS A 336 -14.83 19.51 -9.02
CA LYS A 336 -15.60 20.76 -8.91
C LYS A 336 -15.46 21.43 -7.53
N PRO A 337 -14.25 21.59 -6.97
CA PRO A 337 -14.07 22.21 -5.66
C PRO A 337 -14.57 23.65 -5.58
N GLY A 338 -14.58 24.38 -6.70
CA GLY A 338 -15.11 25.75 -6.75
C GLY A 338 -16.64 25.83 -6.68
N GLY A 339 -17.35 24.71 -6.81
CA GLY A 339 -18.81 24.68 -6.90
C GLY A 339 -19.37 25.37 -8.15
N GLY A 340 -20.68 25.20 -8.40
CA GLY A 340 -21.39 25.91 -9.48
C GLY A 340 -20.84 25.70 -10.90
N ALA A 341 -21.02 26.72 -11.75
CA ALA A 341 -20.57 26.74 -13.15
C ALA A 341 -19.16 27.35 -13.29
N VAL A 342 -18.19 26.80 -12.55
CA VAL A 342 -16.78 27.22 -12.64
C VAL A 342 -16.10 26.57 -13.84
N TYR A 343 -15.34 27.36 -14.61
CA TYR A 343 -14.66 26.90 -15.82
C TYR A 343 -13.57 25.87 -15.49
N TRP A 344 -13.37 24.91 -16.39
CA TRP A 344 -12.50 23.75 -16.14
C TRP A 344 -11.05 24.08 -15.75
N PRO A 345 -10.36 25.14 -16.26
CA PRO A 345 -8.99 25.44 -15.84
C PRO A 345 -8.91 25.91 -14.38
N ILE A 346 -9.92 26.64 -13.89
CA ILE A 346 -9.98 27.08 -12.49
C ILE A 346 -10.21 25.85 -11.60
N ASN A 347 -11.17 25.00 -11.98
CA ASN A 347 -11.45 23.76 -11.26
C ASN A 347 -10.26 22.78 -11.29
N LEU A 348 -9.45 22.80 -12.34
CA LEU A 348 -8.21 22.03 -12.41
C LEU A 348 -7.17 22.52 -11.41
N VAL A 349 -6.95 23.84 -11.34
CA VAL A 349 -6.05 24.45 -10.34
C VAL A 349 -6.53 24.13 -8.93
N LEU A 350 -7.79 24.42 -8.64
CA LEU A 350 -8.38 24.17 -7.31
C LEU A 350 -8.40 22.68 -6.96
N GLY A 351 -8.67 21.79 -7.93
CA GLY A 351 -8.65 20.34 -7.71
C GLY A 351 -7.24 19.81 -7.45
N SER A 352 -6.24 20.38 -8.11
CA SER A 352 -4.83 20.09 -7.85
C SER A 352 -4.41 20.54 -6.46
N LEU A 353 -4.84 21.73 -6.02
CA LEU A 353 -4.62 22.20 -4.65
C LEU A 353 -5.40 21.37 -3.61
N GLN A 354 -6.61 20.90 -3.95
CA GLN A 354 -7.40 20.03 -3.10
C GLN A 354 -6.73 18.67 -2.91
N LEU A 355 -6.10 18.10 -3.94
CA LEU A 355 -5.26 16.90 -3.82
C LEU A 355 -4.14 17.10 -2.79
N ILE A 356 -3.50 18.27 -2.78
CA ILE A 356 -2.45 18.60 -1.80
C ILE A 356 -3.02 18.72 -0.40
N ALA A 357 -4.13 19.45 -0.22
CA ALA A 357 -4.81 19.54 1.07
C ALA A 357 -5.19 18.16 1.62
N ALA A 358 -5.64 17.26 0.74
CA ALA A 358 -5.97 15.89 1.09
C ALA A 358 -4.73 15.06 1.48
N ILE A 359 -3.62 15.20 0.75
CA ILE A 359 -2.32 14.58 1.08
C ILE A 359 -1.80 15.10 2.42
N LEU A 360 -1.87 16.41 2.68
CA LEU A 360 -1.44 16.98 3.95
C LEU A 360 -2.29 16.49 5.13
N THR A 361 -3.61 16.38 4.95
CA THR A 361 -4.52 15.80 5.94
C THR A 361 -4.20 14.33 6.22
N LEU A 362 -3.96 13.56 5.16
CA LEU A 362 -3.56 12.16 5.22
C LEU A 362 -2.22 12.00 5.98
N GLN A 363 -1.22 12.81 5.64
CA GLN A 363 0.10 12.83 6.29
C GLN A 363 0.01 13.18 7.78
N ALA A 364 -0.83 14.17 8.12
CA ALA A 364 -1.06 14.56 9.52
C ALA A 364 -1.66 13.39 10.33
N GLY A 365 -2.67 12.72 9.79
CA GLY A 365 -3.29 11.55 10.42
C GLY A 365 -2.30 10.40 10.59
N ILE A 366 -1.56 10.07 9.53
CA ILE A 366 -0.55 9.00 9.55
C ILE A 366 0.54 9.28 10.58
N ARG A 367 1.12 10.48 10.57
CA ARG A 367 2.15 10.88 11.54
C ARG A 367 1.63 10.76 12.98
N MET A 368 0.38 11.17 13.22
CA MET A 368 -0.25 11.11 14.53
C MET A 368 -0.31 9.68 15.06
N PHE A 369 -0.89 8.73 14.32
CA PHE A 369 -1.02 7.37 14.85
C PHE A 369 0.28 6.58 14.86
N VAL A 370 1.13 6.81 13.87
CA VAL A 370 2.42 6.15 13.76
C VAL A 370 3.33 6.57 14.88
N SER A 371 3.36 7.85 15.26
CA SER A 371 4.24 8.30 16.33
C SER A 371 3.92 7.62 17.67
N GLU A 372 2.64 7.40 17.96
CA GLU A 372 2.21 6.65 19.14
C GLU A 372 2.54 5.15 19.02
N LEU A 373 2.36 4.56 17.84
CA LEU A 373 2.74 3.17 17.57
C LEU A 373 4.25 2.94 17.70
N GLN A 374 5.07 3.84 17.16
CA GLN A 374 6.53 3.81 17.25
C GLN A 374 7.00 3.90 18.69
N GLN A 375 6.48 4.85 19.47
CA GLN A 375 6.83 4.99 20.88
C GLN A 375 6.47 3.74 21.68
N ALA A 376 5.35 3.10 21.35
CA ALA A 376 4.91 1.86 21.99
C ALA A 376 5.92 0.73 21.74
N PHE A 377 6.52 0.68 20.55
CA PHE A 377 7.51 -0.32 20.18
C PHE A 377 8.95 0.01 20.58
N GLN A 378 9.39 1.26 20.48
CA GLN A 378 10.77 1.66 20.80
C GLN A 378 11.13 1.38 22.26
N GLY A 379 10.21 1.66 23.19
CA GLY A 379 10.48 1.34 24.60
C GLY A 379 10.55 -0.17 24.89
N ILE A 380 9.94 -1.01 24.03
CA ILE A 380 10.02 -2.47 24.12
C ILE A 380 11.36 -2.93 23.53
N SER A 381 11.77 -2.37 22.40
CA SER A 381 12.99 -2.77 21.69
C SER A 381 14.28 -2.38 22.40
N GLU A 382 14.35 -1.19 23.03
CA GLU A 382 15.52 -0.78 23.85
C GLU A 382 15.79 -1.76 25.00
N LYS A 383 14.73 -2.36 25.55
CA LYS A 383 14.86 -3.43 26.53
C LYS A 383 15.24 -4.77 25.87
N LEU A 384 14.71 -5.11 24.70
CA LEU A 384 14.94 -6.44 24.10
C LEU A 384 16.28 -6.58 23.36
N VAL A 385 16.72 -5.56 22.62
CA VAL A 385 17.90 -5.61 21.74
C VAL A 385 18.83 -4.42 21.97
N PRO A 386 19.57 -4.39 23.11
CA PRO A 386 20.51 -3.31 23.39
C PRO A 386 21.64 -3.26 22.35
N GLY A 387 22.01 -2.04 21.95
CA GLY A 387 23.06 -1.76 20.97
C GLY A 387 22.61 -1.86 19.50
N ALA A 388 21.31 -1.96 19.22
CA ALA A 388 20.79 -1.84 17.87
C ALA A 388 20.95 -0.41 17.34
N VAL A 389 21.35 -0.25 16.08
CA VAL A 389 21.34 1.04 15.38
C VAL A 389 19.90 1.39 15.03
N VAL A 390 19.47 2.59 15.39
CA VAL A 390 18.11 3.05 15.07
C VAL A 390 18.05 3.43 13.60
N ALA A 391 17.10 2.85 12.87
CA ALA A 391 16.86 3.18 11.47
C ALA A 391 15.65 4.13 11.36
N VAL A 392 15.91 5.36 10.93
CA VAL A 392 14.96 6.49 10.94
C VAL A 392 14.63 6.98 9.53
N ASP A 393 13.72 7.94 9.45
CA ASP A 393 13.33 8.59 8.20
C ASP A 393 14.53 9.17 7.46
N VAL A 394 14.57 8.99 6.13
CA VAL A 394 15.66 9.48 5.29
C VAL A 394 15.80 11.00 5.30
N ALA A 395 14.72 11.74 5.55
CA ALA A 395 14.77 13.19 5.64
C ALA A 395 15.70 13.69 6.75
N ALA A 396 15.98 12.85 7.76
CA ALA A 396 16.97 13.15 8.79
C ALA A 396 18.39 13.38 8.22
N THR A 397 18.68 12.90 7.01
CA THR A 397 19.98 13.11 6.37
C THR A 397 20.05 14.40 5.53
N TYR A 398 18.91 15.03 5.21
CA TYR A 398 18.88 16.15 4.26
C TYR A 398 19.59 17.39 4.77
N GLY A 399 19.55 17.62 6.09
CA GLY A 399 20.26 18.75 6.72
C GLY A 399 21.79 18.68 6.56
N PHE A 400 22.34 17.51 6.24
CA PHE A 400 23.78 17.31 6.07
C PHE A 400 24.26 17.52 4.63
N SER A 401 23.35 17.53 3.63
CA SER A 401 23.70 17.71 2.22
C SER A 401 22.51 18.26 1.42
N GLN A 402 22.14 19.51 1.66
CA GLN A 402 20.94 20.14 1.09
C GLN A 402 21.04 20.31 -0.42
N ASN A 403 22.18 20.78 -0.94
CA ASN A 403 22.35 20.95 -2.38
C ASN A 403 22.22 19.60 -3.11
N ALA A 404 22.73 18.53 -2.50
CA ALA A 404 22.64 17.20 -3.09
C ALA A 404 21.20 16.67 -3.19
N VAL A 405 20.33 17.00 -2.23
CA VAL A 405 18.90 16.69 -2.32
C VAL A 405 18.30 17.34 -3.56
N THR A 406 18.55 18.63 -3.76
CA THR A 406 17.99 19.39 -4.89
C THR A 406 18.50 18.90 -6.23
N TYR A 407 19.81 18.66 -6.37
CA TYR A 407 20.36 18.08 -7.60
C TYR A 407 19.83 16.66 -7.86
N GLY A 408 19.78 15.82 -6.84
CA GLY A 408 19.24 14.46 -6.96
C GLY A 408 17.77 14.47 -7.39
N PHE A 409 16.94 15.31 -6.77
CA PHE A 409 15.55 15.54 -7.16
C PHE A 409 15.43 15.93 -8.63
N LEU A 410 16.17 16.96 -9.09
CA LEU A 410 16.06 17.45 -10.47
C LEU A 410 16.43 16.41 -11.52
N PHE A 411 17.59 15.76 -11.35
CA PHE A 411 18.10 14.83 -12.35
C PHE A 411 17.42 13.46 -12.28
N GLY A 412 17.01 13.00 -11.10
CA GLY A 412 16.15 11.83 -11.00
C GLY A 412 14.76 12.09 -11.60
N THR A 413 14.17 13.27 -11.36
CA THR A 413 12.91 13.69 -12.01
C THR A 413 13.03 13.63 -13.53
N LEU A 414 14.13 14.15 -14.08
CA LEU A 414 14.39 14.08 -15.52
C LEU A 414 14.46 12.62 -16.00
N GLY A 415 15.23 11.77 -15.33
CA GLY A 415 15.33 10.34 -15.66
C GLY A 415 13.99 9.63 -15.63
N GLN A 416 13.20 9.83 -14.56
CA GLN A 416 11.90 9.20 -14.40
C GLN A 416 10.88 9.66 -15.46
N PHE A 417 10.83 10.95 -15.80
CA PHE A 417 9.91 11.45 -16.82
C PHE A 417 10.32 11.03 -18.24
N LEU A 418 11.62 10.94 -18.54
CA LEU A 418 12.11 10.38 -19.80
C LEU A 418 11.68 8.92 -19.96
N ALA A 419 11.85 8.10 -18.91
CA ALA A 419 11.39 6.72 -18.92
C ALA A 419 9.85 6.61 -18.99
N THR A 420 9.13 7.51 -18.32
CA THR A 420 7.66 7.57 -18.40
C THR A 420 7.20 7.85 -19.84
N GLY A 421 7.81 8.83 -20.51
CA GLY A 421 7.54 9.13 -21.92
C GLY A 421 7.85 7.95 -22.84
N LEU A 422 8.95 7.23 -22.58
CA LEU A 422 9.30 6.01 -23.30
C LEU A 422 8.24 4.91 -23.11
N ILE A 423 7.82 4.64 -21.86
CA ILE A 423 6.81 3.61 -21.56
C ILE A 423 5.46 3.97 -22.19
N ILE A 424 5.04 5.22 -22.13
CA ILE A 424 3.82 5.69 -22.80
C ILE A 424 3.94 5.47 -24.32
N GLY A 425 5.06 5.86 -24.92
CA GLY A 425 5.31 5.66 -26.35
C GLY A 425 5.26 4.19 -26.76
N LEU A 426 5.90 3.31 -26.00
CA LEU A 426 5.88 1.86 -26.23
C LEU A 426 4.47 1.26 -26.05
N ALA A 427 3.71 1.72 -25.06
CA ALA A 427 2.36 1.25 -24.79
C ALA A 427 1.35 1.57 -25.91
N GLN A 428 1.64 2.57 -26.75
CA GLN A 428 0.80 2.96 -27.89
C GLN A 428 1.10 2.17 -29.18
N ILE A 429 2.11 1.29 -29.19
CA ILE A 429 2.46 0.50 -30.38
C ILE A 429 1.38 -0.59 -30.62
N PRO A 430 0.60 -0.52 -31.71
CA PRO A 430 -0.59 -1.36 -31.94
C PRO A 430 -0.33 -2.87 -32.03
N SER A 431 0.93 -3.26 -32.29
CA SER A 431 1.33 -4.64 -32.59
C SER A 431 2.14 -5.32 -31.47
N SER A 432 2.25 -4.69 -30.28
CA SER A 432 3.01 -5.29 -29.18
C SER A 432 2.17 -6.35 -28.44
N SER A 433 2.65 -7.59 -28.40
CA SER A 433 2.07 -8.65 -27.55
C SER A 433 2.18 -8.33 -26.04
N PHE A 434 3.00 -7.33 -25.68
CA PHE A 434 3.28 -6.93 -24.30
C PHE A 434 2.60 -5.60 -23.98
N LYS A 435 1.37 -5.67 -23.44
CA LYS A 435 0.62 -4.47 -23.04
C LYS A 435 1.18 -3.93 -21.72
N LEU A 436 1.99 -2.87 -21.78
CA LEU A 436 2.58 -2.24 -20.60
C LEU A 436 1.57 -1.36 -19.84
N VAL A 437 1.55 -1.48 -18.52
CA VAL A 437 0.92 -0.52 -17.61
C VAL A 437 1.74 0.76 -17.63
N MET A 438 1.09 1.87 -17.93
CA MET A 438 1.73 3.17 -17.87
C MET A 438 1.82 3.61 -16.41
N VAL A 439 2.95 4.20 -16.03
CA VAL A 439 3.17 4.71 -14.68
C VAL A 439 3.58 6.17 -14.73
N VAL A 440 3.16 6.97 -13.75
CA VAL A 440 3.55 8.39 -13.66
C VAL A 440 4.02 8.69 -12.25
N PRO A 441 5.28 9.09 -12.05
CA PRO A 441 5.79 9.47 -10.74
C PRO A 441 5.19 10.80 -10.26
N LEU A 442 4.86 10.86 -8.98
CA LEU A 442 4.43 12.08 -8.29
C LEU A 442 5.51 12.62 -7.35
N PHE A 443 5.24 13.75 -6.72
CA PHE A 443 6.23 14.50 -5.94
C PHE A 443 7.03 13.66 -4.93
N ILE A 444 6.38 12.83 -4.11
CA ILE A 444 7.10 12.06 -3.08
C ILE A 444 8.13 11.13 -3.72
N THR A 445 7.72 10.45 -4.79
CA THR A 445 8.58 9.61 -5.62
C THR A 445 9.70 10.39 -6.27
N LEU A 446 9.43 11.60 -6.76
CA LEU A 446 10.43 12.42 -7.43
C LEU A 446 11.46 12.96 -6.43
N PHE A 447 11.00 13.58 -5.35
CA PHE A 447 11.81 14.31 -4.38
C PHE A 447 12.47 13.38 -3.36
N PHE A 448 11.68 12.60 -2.60
CA PHE A 448 12.22 11.79 -1.52
C PHE A 448 13.07 10.64 -2.05
N ASN A 449 12.69 10.02 -3.17
CA ASN A 449 13.50 8.95 -3.76
C ASN A 449 14.83 9.51 -4.28
N SER A 450 14.74 10.36 -5.30
CA SER A 450 15.91 10.81 -6.06
C SER A 450 16.79 11.76 -5.27
N GLY A 451 16.20 12.59 -4.41
CA GLY A 451 16.93 13.47 -3.49
C GLY A 451 17.76 12.65 -2.49
N SER A 452 17.18 11.60 -1.89
CA SER A 452 17.91 10.70 -0.99
C SER A 452 19.05 9.97 -1.69
N ILE A 453 18.79 9.43 -2.89
CA ILE A 453 19.82 8.78 -3.71
C ILE A 453 20.95 9.78 -4.03
N GLY A 454 20.59 11.03 -4.34
CA GLY A 454 21.54 12.12 -4.58
C GLY A 454 22.46 12.38 -3.38
N VAL A 455 21.92 12.47 -2.17
CA VAL A 455 22.69 12.66 -0.93
C VAL A 455 23.75 11.57 -0.73
N PHE A 456 23.37 10.32 -0.91
CA PHE A 456 24.29 9.19 -0.69
C PHE A 456 25.30 9.03 -1.83
N ALA A 457 24.90 9.32 -3.07
CA ALA A 457 25.85 9.38 -4.20
C ALA A 457 26.86 10.53 -4.02
N ASN A 458 26.42 11.69 -3.50
CA ASN A 458 27.29 12.82 -3.18
C ASN A 458 28.38 12.43 -2.17
N ALA A 459 28.00 11.72 -1.12
CA ALA A 459 28.91 11.38 -0.02
C ALA A 459 30.12 10.53 -0.45
N SER A 460 30.03 9.78 -1.56
CA SER A 460 31.17 9.02 -2.08
C SER A 460 31.75 9.55 -3.39
N GLY A 461 30.96 10.24 -4.21
CA GLY A 461 31.32 10.62 -5.58
C GLY A 461 31.13 12.09 -5.93
N GLY A 462 30.69 12.91 -4.99
CA GLY A 462 30.52 14.36 -5.16
C GLY A 462 29.40 14.75 -6.14
N TYR A 463 29.53 15.96 -6.68
CA TYR A 463 28.54 16.62 -7.52
C TYR A 463 28.15 15.81 -8.76
N LYS A 464 29.12 15.21 -9.46
CA LYS A 464 28.85 14.41 -10.66
C LYS A 464 28.03 13.15 -10.35
N ALA A 465 28.33 12.49 -9.24
CA ALA A 465 27.59 11.31 -8.80
C ALA A 465 26.15 11.64 -8.41
N THR A 466 25.96 12.77 -7.72
CA THR A 466 24.64 13.32 -7.35
C THR A 466 23.73 13.55 -8.55
N ILE A 467 24.30 13.82 -9.73
CA ILE A 467 23.56 14.01 -10.97
C ILE A 467 23.32 12.67 -11.67
N ALA A 468 24.39 11.92 -11.91
CA ALA A 468 24.33 10.73 -12.75
C ALA A 468 23.56 9.58 -12.11
N VAL A 469 23.76 9.33 -10.81
CA VAL A 469 23.17 8.16 -10.14
C VAL A 469 21.65 8.28 -10.02
N PRO A 470 21.07 9.39 -9.51
CA PRO A 470 19.62 9.57 -9.49
C PRO A 470 18.98 9.54 -10.87
N PHE A 471 19.64 10.09 -11.90
CA PHE A 471 19.14 10.02 -13.28
C PHE A 471 19.03 8.57 -13.77
N ILE A 472 20.10 7.77 -13.60
CA ILE A 472 20.13 6.36 -14.03
C ILE A 472 19.09 5.56 -13.25
N PHE A 473 19.04 5.74 -11.92
CA PHE A 473 18.10 5.00 -11.07
C PHE A 473 16.66 5.36 -11.41
N GLY A 474 16.36 6.65 -11.55
CA GLY A 474 15.05 7.15 -11.96
C GLY A 474 14.61 6.63 -13.32
N PHE A 475 15.53 6.52 -14.28
CA PHE A 475 15.20 5.97 -15.59
C PHE A 475 14.89 4.46 -15.53
N LEU A 476 15.72 3.69 -14.82
CA LEU A 476 15.57 2.24 -14.73
C LEU A 476 14.35 1.81 -13.90
N GLU A 477 14.09 2.49 -12.78
CA GLU A 477 13.03 2.10 -11.86
C GLU A 477 11.63 2.20 -12.48
N ILE A 478 11.40 3.21 -13.34
CA ILE A 478 10.14 3.38 -14.06
C ILE A 478 9.89 2.25 -15.05
N ILE A 479 10.93 1.78 -15.74
CA ILE A 479 10.81 0.66 -16.69
C ILE A 479 10.48 -0.62 -15.93
N VAL A 480 11.22 -0.90 -14.85
CA VAL A 480 11.05 -2.14 -14.09
C VAL A 480 9.68 -2.20 -13.40
N VAL A 481 9.21 -1.10 -12.79
CA VAL A 481 7.88 -1.08 -12.16
C VAL A 481 6.75 -1.20 -13.18
N ALA A 482 6.88 -0.58 -14.36
CA ALA A 482 5.89 -0.72 -15.43
C ALA A 482 5.74 -2.20 -15.85
N ILE A 483 6.85 -2.92 -16.00
CA ILE A 483 6.84 -4.36 -16.31
C ILE A 483 6.22 -5.15 -15.15
N ALA A 484 6.63 -4.91 -13.91
CA ALA A 484 6.12 -5.62 -12.74
C ALA A 484 4.60 -5.46 -12.58
N LEU A 485 4.09 -4.24 -12.67
CA LEU A 485 2.64 -3.98 -12.61
C LEU A 485 1.89 -4.62 -13.78
N SER A 486 2.51 -4.69 -14.96
CA SER A 486 1.93 -5.40 -16.12
C SER A 486 1.83 -6.90 -15.88
N VAL A 487 2.84 -7.52 -15.27
CA VAL A 487 2.83 -8.94 -14.89
C VAL A 487 1.74 -9.21 -13.85
N VAL A 488 1.67 -8.40 -12.78
CA VAL A 488 0.63 -8.53 -11.75
C VAL A 488 -0.76 -8.37 -12.37
N LYS A 489 -0.95 -7.33 -13.20
CA LYS A 489 -2.23 -7.11 -13.89
C LYS A 489 -2.59 -8.29 -14.79
N GLY A 490 -1.63 -8.82 -15.56
CA GLY A 490 -1.83 -9.98 -16.41
C GLY A 490 -2.24 -11.23 -15.62
N TYR A 491 -1.61 -11.46 -14.47
CA TYR A 491 -1.94 -12.56 -13.57
C TYR A 491 -3.36 -12.44 -13.01
N VAL A 492 -3.76 -11.23 -12.59
CA VAL A 492 -5.12 -10.93 -12.11
C VAL A 492 -6.14 -11.13 -13.23
N SER A 493 -5.92 -10.53 -14.42
CA SER A 493 -6.86 -10.62 -15.54
C SER A 493 -6.93 -12.00 -16.17
N GLY A 494 -5.91 -12.84 -16.04
CA GLY A 494 -5.92 -14.21 -16.56
C GLY A 494 -6.40 -15.21 -15.53
N THR A 495 -5.51 -15.52 -14.59
CA THR A 495 -5.66 -16.63 -13.64
C THR A 495 -6.69 -16.34 -12.55
N GLN A 496 -6.72 -15.13 -11.99
CA GLN A 496 -7.69 -14.82 -10.93
C GLN A 496 -9.09 -14.58 -11.47
N ALA A 497 -9.24 -13.80 -12.54
CA ALA A 497 -10.55 -13.48 -13.08
C ALA A 497 -11.32 -14.73 -13.54
N SER A 498 -10.63 -15.70 -14.15
CA SER A 498 -11.23 -16.99 -14.52
C SER A 498 -11.69 -17.79 -13.30
N LEU A 499 -10.89 -17.81 -12.24
CA LEU A 499 -11.25 -18.48 -10.98
C LEU A 499 -12.44 -17.78 -10.31
N GLU A 500 -12.41 -16.46 -10.21
CA GLU A 500 -13.48 -15.65 -9.64
C GLU A 500 -14.80 -15.82 -10.41
N TYR A 501 -14.73 -15.86 -11.74
CA TYR A 501 -15.87 -16.16 -12.59
C TYR A 501 -16.45 -17.56 -12.29
N THR A 502 -15.59 -18.57 -12.14
CA THR A 502 -16.01 -19.94 -11.79
C THR A 502 -16.78 -19.97 -10.47
N TYR A 503 -16.30 -19.25 -9.45
CA TYR A 503 -16.99 -19.17 -8.17
C TYR A 503 -18.27 -18.32 -8.22
N LEU A 504 -18.31 -17.27 -9.03
CA LEU A 504 -19.51 -16.48 -9.29
C LEU A 504 -20.61 -17.36 -9.94
N GLU A 505 -20.26 -18.13 -10.97
CA GLU A 505 -21.19 -19.06 -11.62
C GLU A 505 -21.71 -20.12 -10.65
N LYS A 506 -20.82 -20.73 -9.86
CA LYS A 506 -21.20 -21.70 -8.82
C LYS A 506 -22.13 -21.10 -7.77
N ALA A 507 -21.87 -19.87 -7.32
CA ALA A 507 -22.68 -19.19 -6.32
C ALA A 507 -24.08 -18.79 -6.87
N ILE A 508 -24.17 -18.41 -8.14
CA ILE A 508 -25.43 -18.07 -8.83
C ILE A 508 -26.28 -19.32 -9.11
N ASN A 509 -25.63 -20.43 -9.46
CA ASN A 509 -26.29 -21.68 -9.80
C ASN A 509 -26.43 -22.64 -8.61
N GLU A 510 -26.16 -22.19 -7.39
CA GLU A 510 -26.37 -22.98 -6.18
C GLU A 510 -27.84 -23.43 -6.09
N PRO A 511 -28.13 -24.75 -6.05
CA PRO A 511 -29.50 -25.24 -5.95
C PRO A 511 -30.21 -24.68 -4.73
N GLY A 512 -31.45 -24.23 -4.90
CA GLY A 512 -32.24 -23.68 -3.79
C GLY A 512 -31.94 -22.22 -3.44
N LYS A 513 -30.89 -21.61 -4.01
CA LYS A 513 -30.42 -20.26 -3.64
C LYS A 513 -31.49 -19.19 -3.77
N PHE A 514 -32.26 -19.24 -4.86
CA PHE A 514 -33.33 -18.30 -5.14
C PHE A 514 -34.71 -18.81 -4.71
N THR A 515 -34.83 -20.02 -4.14
CA THR A 515 -36.14 -20.65 -3.86
C THR A 515 -37.00 -19.82 -2.91
N ASN A 516 -36.42 -19.32 -1.81
CA ASN A 516 -37.17 -18.46 -0.87
C ASN A 516 -37.60 -17.15 -1.52
N PHE A 517 -36.70 -16.54 -2.31
CA PHE A 517 -37.00 -15.31 -3.05
C PHE A 517 -38.09 -15.50 -4.09
N ILE A 518 -38.00 -16.56 -4.91
CA ILE A 518 -39.00 -16.94 -5.91
C ILE A 518 -40.36 -17.22 -5.24
N THR A 519 -40.35 -17.91 -4.09
CA THR A 519 -41.58 -18.24 -3.34
C THR A 519 -42.26 -16.97 -2.81
N GLU A 520 -41.49 -16.06 -2.22
CA GLU A 520 -42.01 -14.77 -1.74
C GLU A 520 -42.48 -13.87 -2.89
N LEU A 521 -41.75 -13.85 -4.01
CA LEU A 521 -42.15 -13.12 -5.22
C LEU A 521 -43.50 -13.62 -5.75
N LYS A 522 -43.66 -14.95 -5.88
CA LYS A 522 -44.92 -15.58 -6.29
C LYS A 522 -46.05 -15.25 -5.31
N ALA A 523 -45.78 -15.20 -4.00
CA ALA A 523 -46.77 -14.87 -2.97
C ALA A 523 -47.25 -13.41 -3.03
N ILE A 524 -46.33 -12.44 -3.20
CA ILE A 524 -46.67 -11.01 -3.35
C ILE A 524 -47.59 -10.78 -4.54
N VAL A 525 -47.29 -11.48 -5.62
CA VAL A 525 -48.00 -11.35 -6.90
C VAL A 525 -49.38 -12.00 -6.84
N THR A 526 -49.50 -13.13 -6.17
CA THR A 526 -50.79 -13.82 -5.94
C THR A 526 -51.71 -13.03 -5.01
N ALA A 527 -51.15 -12.24 -4.07
CA ALA A 527 -51.90 -11.40 -3.14
C ALA A 527 -52.53 -10.14 -3.76
N GLY A 528 -52.34 -9.88 -5.06
CA GLY A 528 -53.02 -8.79 -5.78
C GLY A 528 -52.57 -7.36 -5.44
N ASN A 529 -51.44 -7.20 -4.74
CA ASN A 529 -51.02 -5.92 -4.15
C ASN A 529 -50.13 -5.02 -5.03
N LEU A 530 -50.03 -5.26 -6.34
CA LEU A 530 -49.27 -4.39 -7.25
C LEU A 530 -50.22 -3.52 -8.08
N LYS A 531 -50.76 -2.47 -7.46
CA LYS A 531 -51.43 -1.36 -8.17
C LYS A 531 -50.69 -0.06 -7.84
N ASP A 532 -49.91 0.45 -8.80
CA ASP A 532 -49.59 1.88 -8.86
C ASP A 532 -50.16 2.46 -10.16
N GLY A 533 -50.77 3.64 -10.07
CA GLY A 533 -51.52 4.32 -11.10
C GLY A 533 -50.71 4.86 -12.29
N ARG A 534 -49.52 4.32 -12.58
CA ARG A 534 -48.74 4.67 -13.79
C ARG A 534 -48.05 3.52 -14.51
N HIS A 535 -47.79 2.37 -13.88
CA HIS A 535 -47.27 1.18 -14.56
C HIS A 535 -47.74 -0.11 -13.88
N THR A 536 -48.59 -0.89 -14.53
CA THR A 536 -48.82 -2.30 -14.19
C THR A 536 -47.66 -3.13 -14.75
N VAL A 537 -46.84 -3.73 -13.88
CA VAL A 537 -45.95 -4.82 -14.35
C VAL A 537 -46.81 -6.02 -14.67
N ALA A 538 -46.69 -6.51 -15.90
CA ALA A 538 -47.51 -7.61 -16.34
C ALA A 538 -47.08 -8.89 -15.60
N MET A 539 -48.05 -9.74 -15.28
CA MET A 539 -47.78 -11.08 -14.73
C MET A 539 -46.79 -11.88 -15.61
N ALA A 540 -46.80 -11.62 -16.92
CA ALA A 540 -45.86 -12.18 -17.89
C ALA A 540 -44.39 -11.79 -17.61
N ASP A 541 -44.12 -10.57 -17.18
CA ASP A 541 -42.76 -10.10 -16.88
C ASP A 541 -42.22 -10.78 -15.61
N ILE A 542 -43.06 -10.91 -14.58
CA ILE A 542 -42.73 -11.61 -13.34
C ILE A 542 -42.47 -13.10 -13.61
N ASN A 543 -43.33 -13.75 -14.39
CA ASN A 543 -43.13 -15.15 -14.78
C ASN A 543 -41.84 -15.34 -15.60
N SER A 544 -41.51 -14.39 -16.46
CA SER A 544 -40.23 -14.35 -17.19
C SER A 544 -39.03 -14.26 -16.24
N TYR A 545 -39.11 -13.39 -15.22
CA TYR A 545 -38.07 -13.27 -14.20
C TYR A 545 -37.93 -14.52 -13.33
N VAL A 546 -39.05 -15.13 -12.93
CA VAL A 546 -39.05 -16.41 -12.20
C VAL A 546 -38.41 -17.51 -13.05
N THR A 547 -38.80 -17.63 -14.32
CA THR A 547 -38.23 -18.63 -15.25
C THR A 547 -36.73 -18.44 -15.41
N ALA A 548 -36.28 -17.18 -15.51
CA ALA A 548 -34.88 -16.84 -15.56
C ALA A 548 -34.13 -17.23 -14.26
N LEU A 549 -34.75 -17.03 -13.09
CA LEU A 549 -34.19 -17.42 -11.79
C LEU A 549 -34.15 -18.93 -11.54
N GLU A 550 -35.09 -19.68 -12.12
CA GLU A 550 -35.16 -21.15 -12.04
C GLU A 550 -34.22 -21.83 -13.06
N GLY A 551 -33.82 -21.13 -14.12
CA GLY A 551 -32.89 -21.63 -15.15
C GLY A 551 -31.44 -21.77 -14.67
N ASN A 552 -30.54 -22.17 -15.59
CA ASN A 552 -29.09 -22.24 -15.34
C ASN A 552 -28.30 -21.11 -15.99
N ASP A 553 -28.97 -20.24 -16.75
CA ASP A 553 -28.35 -19.10 -17.42
C ASP A 553 -28.08 -17.97 -16.40
N VAL A 554 -26.80 -17.77 -16.10
CA VAL A 554 -26.31 -16.72 -15.20
C VAL A 554 -26.76 -15.32 -15.63
N PHE A 555 -26.82 -15.02 -16.94
CA PHE A 555 -27.20 -13.70 -17.47
C PHE A 555 -28.68 -13.46 -17.34
N ALA A 556 -29.48 -14.49 -17.59
CA ALA A 556 -30.92 -14.42 -17.37
C ALA A 556 -31.22 -14.12 -15.90
N LYS A 557 -30.52 -14.79 -14.97
CA LYS A 557 -30.63 -14.55 -13.52
C LYS A 557 -30.24 -13.13 -13.13
N LEU A 558 -29.06 -12.67 -13.53
CA LEU A 558 -28.55 -11.34 -13.19
C LEU A 558 -29.44 -10.21 -13.75
N ARG A 559 -29.94 -10.38 -14.98
CA ARG A 559 -30.87 -9.44 -15.60
C ARG A 559 -32.18 -9.38 -14.83
N ALA A 560 -32.77 -10.54 -14.53
CA ALA A 560 -34.01 -10.61 -13.76
C ALA A 560 -33.86 -9.87 -12.41
N ILE A 561 -32.76 -10.08 -11.69
CA ILE A 561 -32.50 -9.43 -10.40
C ILE A 561 -32.38 -7.91 -10.52
N LYS A 562 -31.62 -7.43 -11.52
CA LYS A 562 -31.45 -5.99 -11.76
C LYS A 562 -32.75 -5.31 -12.18
N ASP A 563 -33.48 -5.91 -13.11
CA ASP A 563 -34.74 -5.36 -13.63
C ASP A 563 -35.77 -5.29 -12.49
N MET A 564 -35.79 -6.28 -11.61
CA MET A 564 -36.57 -6.25 -10.37
C MET A 564 -36.12 -5.13 -9.43
N GLU A 565 -34.82 -4.90 -9.19
CA GLU A 565 -34.34 -3.79 -8.35
C GLU A 565 -34.82 -2.41 -8.87
N ALA A 566 -34.77 -2.22 -10.19
CA ALA A 566 -35.25 -0.99 -10.84
C ALA A 566 -36.77 -0.82 -10.69
N PHE A 567 -37.53 -1.90 -10.86
CA PHE A 567 -38.97 -1.93 -10.64
C PHE A 567 -39.33 -1.52 -9.20
N PHE A 568 -38.67 -2.11 -8.19
CA PHE A 568 -39.01 -1.87 -6.79
C PHE A 568 -38.49 -0.53 -6.23
N LYS A 569 -37.47 0.10 -6.83
CA LYS A 569 -37.00 1.45 -6.45
C LYS A 569 -37.99 2.57 -6.82
N ILE A 570 -38.88 2.33 -7.78
CA ILE A 570 -39.87 3.32 -8.25
C ILE A 570 -41.00 3.49 -7.23
N GLU A 571 -41.27 2.48 -6.41
CA GLU A 571 -42.37 2.45 -5.44
C GLU A 571 -41.98 3.15 -4.11
N LYS A 572 -41.91 4.49 -4.15
CA LYS A 572 -41.39 5.34 -3.06
C LYS A 572 -42.13 5.23 -1.70
N ASN A 573 -43.26 4.52 -1.62
CA ASN A 573 -44.08 4.36 -0.41
C ASN A 573 -44.22 2.91 0.12
N SER A 574 -43.59 1.90 -0.50
CA SER A 574 -43.65 0.48 -0.04
C SER A 574 -42.32 -0.06 0.53
N VAL A 575 -41.35 0.83 0.76
CA VAL A 575 -39.92 0.56 1.06
C VAL A 575 -39.69 -0.56 2.09
N LYS A 576 -40.56 -0.75 3.09
CA LYS A 576 -40.36 -1.78 4.13
C LYS A 576 -40.39 -3.22 3.61
N THR A 577 -41.27 -3.57 2.68
CA THR A 577 -41.44 -4.96 2.20
C THR A 577 -40.36 -5.32 1.16
N THR A 578 -40.03 -4.37 0.30
CA THR A 578 -38.97 -4.48 -0.71
C THR A 578 -37.58 -4.62 -0.10
N THR A 579 -37.25 -3.78 0.88
CA THR A 579 -35.95 -3.86 1.57
C THR A 579 -35.87 -5.15 2.38
N GLN A 580 -36.97 -5.67 2.93
CA GLN A 580 -36.99 -6.99 3.57
C GLN A 580 -36.78 -8.14 2.57
N LEU A 581 -37.43 -8.13 1.41
CA LEU A 581 -37.26 -9.18 0.37
C LEU A 581 -35.85 -9.24 -0.19
N LEU A 582 -35.31 -8.08 -0.61
CA LEU A 582 -33.94 -7.96 -1.12
C LEU A 582 -32.90 -8.18 0.00
N SER A 583 -33.27 -7.93 1.26
CA SER A 583 -32.40 -8.26 2.39
C SER A 583 -32.35 -9.77 2.69
N LYS A 584 -33.34 -10.56 2.27
CA LYS A 584 -33.29 -12.02 2.40
C LYS A 584 -32.42 -12.68 1.32
N THR A 585 -32.25 -12.00 0.18
CA THR A 585 -31.19 -12.26 -0.81
C THR A 585 -29.90 -11.47 -0.52
N ALA A 586 -29.77 -10.81 0.63
CA ALA A 586 -28.68 -9.86 0.98
C ALA A 586 -27.26 -10.41 0.91
N GLY A 587 -27.04 -11.71 0.82
CA GLY A 587 -25.68 -12.23 0.56
C GLY A 587 -25.23 -11.92 -0.88
N PHE A 588 -26.17 -11.76 -1.81
CA PHE A 588 -25.93 -11.82 -3.25
C PHE A 588 -25.64 -10.46 -3.90
N ILE A 589 -26.38 -9.41 -3.51
CA ILE A 589 -26.17 -8.05 -4.05
C ILE A 589 -24.84 -7.44 -3.57
N PRO A 590 -24.43 -7.56 -2.29
CA PRO A 590 -23.10 -7.20 -1.83
C PRO A 590 -22.00 -8.00 -2.53
N PHE A 591 -22.20 -9.31 -2.72
CA PHE A 591 -21.28 -10.16 -3.49
C PHE A 591 -21.12 -9.61 -4.92
N LEU A 592 -22.19 -9.43 -5.70
CA LEU A 592 -22.12 -8.84 -7.04
C LEU A 592 -21.55 -7.42 -7.08
N SER A 593 -21.90 -6.57 -6.11
CA SER A 593 -21.37 -5.20 -6.00
C SER A 593 -19.87 -5.16 -5.70
N SER A 594 -19.31 -6.25 -5.18
CA SER A 594 -17.85 -6.42 -5.07
C SER A 594 -17.19 -6.72 -6.41
N TYR A 595 -17.93 -7.22 -7.42
CA TYR A 595 -17.41 -7.60 -8.74
C TYR A 595 -17.72 -6.57 -9.83
N LEU A 596 -18.87 -5.89 -9.79
CA LEU A 596 -19.39 -5.07 -10.90
C LEU A 596 -20.11 -3.83 -10.35
N ALA A 597 -19.74 -2.64 -10.84
CA ALA A 597 -20.54 -1.45 -10.59
C ALA A 597 -21.84 -1.52 -11.42
N PRO A 598 -22.98 -1.00 -10.93
CA PRO A 598 -24.28 -1.10 -11.63
C PRO A 598 -24.28 -0.54 -13.05
N GLU A 599 -23.46 0.49 -13.32
CA GLU A 599 -23.32 1.09 -14.65
C GLU A 599 -22.54 0.20 -15.62
N GLN A 600 -21.72 -0.73 -15.11
CA GLN A 600 -20.92 -1.66 -15.92
C GLN A 600 -21.73 -2.88 -16.38
N LEU A 601 -22.97 -3.02 -15.93
CA LEU A 601 -23.86 -4.14 -16.28
C LEU A 601 -24.76 -3.83 -17.49
N VAL A 602 -24.69 -2.63 -18.07
CA VAL A 602 -25.58 -2.21 -19.16
C VAL A 602 -24.86 -1.34 -20.18
N THR A 603 -25.03 -1.68 -21.46
CA THR A 603 -24.51 -0.88 -22.58
C THR A 603 -25.62 -0.14 -23.29
N GLY A 604 -25.48 1.18 -23.42
CA GLY A 604 -26.25 2.03 -24.34
C GLY A 604 -27.68 2.39 -23.90
N SER A 605 -28.34 3.24 -24.71
CA SER A 605 -29.69 3.78 -24.49
C SER A 605 -30.83 2.76 -24.61
N LYS A 606 -30.53 1.48 -24.86
CA LYS A 606 -31.50 0.38 -25.02
C LYS A 606 -31.43 -0.71 -23.95
N GLY A 607 -30.67 -0.53 -22.87
CA GLY A 607 -30.75 -1.43 -21.70
C GLY A 607 -30.22 -2.86 -21.90
N ALA A 608 -29.48 -3.14 -22.98
CA ALA A 608 -28.93 -4.47 -23.22
C ALA A 608 -27.81 -4.80 -22.21
N PHE A 609 -27.86 -5.99 -21.63
CA PHE A 609 -26.85 -6.50 -20.70
C PHE A 609 -25.56 -6.86 -21.43
N VAL A 610 -24.45 -6.70 -20.72
CA VAL A 610 -23.10 -7.05 -21.14
C VAL A 610 -23.00 -8.57 -21.38
N SER A 611 -22.46 -9.03 -22.52
CA SER A 611 -22.34 -10.47 -22.86
C SER A 611 -21.37 -11.22 -21.94
N LEU A 612 -21.37 -12.56 -21.94
CA LEU A 612 -20.41 -13.43 -21.22
C LEU A 612 -18.96 -12.94 -21.34
N ASP A 613 -18.51 -12.75 -22.58
CA ASP A 613 -17.15 -12.29 -22.87
C ASP A 613 -16.91 -10.85 -22.41
N GLN A 614 -17.93 -10.01 -22.41
CA GLN A 614 -17.78 -8.64 -21.94
C GLN A 614 -17.82 -8.55 -20.41
N LEU A 615 -18.60 -9.39 -19.71
CA LEU A 615 -18.69 -9.42 -18.25
C LEU A 615 -17.41 -10.01 -17.66
N ARG A 616 -16.86 -11.03 -18.32
CA ARG A 616 -15.49 -11.49 -18.14
C ARG A 616 -14.50 -10.32 -18.27
N LYS A 617 -14.53 -9.55 -19.36
CA LYS A 617 -13.66 -8.36 -19.52
C LYS A 617 -13.86 -7.30 -18.44
N VAL A 618 -15.08 -7.10 -17.92
CA VAL A 618 -15.33 -6.15 -16.84
C VAL A 618 -14.72 -6.65 -15.52
N VAL A 619 -14.95 -7.91 -15.14
CA VAL A 619 -14.32 -8.55 -13.96
C VAL A 619 -12.79 -8.54 -14.09
N GLU A 620 -12.26 -8.84 -15.27
CA GLU A 620 -10.83 -8.79 -15.60
C GLU A 620 -10.23 -7.38 -15.48
N SER A 621 -11.02 -6.32 -15.74
CA SER A 621 -10.55 -4.94 -15.74
C SER A 621 -10.56 -4.27 -14.35
N GLY A 622 -11.28 -4.82 -13.37
CA GLY A 622 -11.68 -4.10 -12.16
C GLY A 622 -10.89 -4.38 -10.87
N ARG A 623 -9.98 -5.36 -10.84
CA ARG A 623 -9.43 -5.89 -9.57
C ARG A 623 -7.92 -5.93 -9.44
N THR A 624 -7.20 -4.94 -9.97
CA THR A 624 -5.75 -4.83 -9.64
C THR A 624 -5.59 -4.09 -8.30
N PRO A 625 -4.70 -4.55 -7.39
CA PRO A 625 -4.43 -3.86 -6.13
C PRO A 625 -3.84 -2.45 -6.32
N PHE A 626 -3.30 -2.17 -7.51
CA PHE A 626 -2.51 -0.98 -7.80
C PHE A 626 -3.16 -0.05 -8.81
N LEU A 627 -4.49 -0.16 -9.00
CA LEU A 627 -5.22 0.60 -10.02
C LEU A 627 -5.11 2.12 -9.81
N THR A 628 -5.17 2.58 -8.56
CA THR A 628 -5.17 4.02 -8.25
C THR A 628 -3.86 4.49 -7.64
N GLY A 629 -2.87 3.62 -7.51
CA GLY A 629 -1.52 3.98 -7.10
C GLY A 629 -0.62 2.79 -6.78
N PHE A 630 0.68 3.04 -6.85
CA PHE A 630 1.74 2.14 -6.40
C PHE A 630 2.83 2.93 -5.68
N ASN A 631 3.59 2.27 -4.81
CA ASN A 631 4.71 2.89 -4.12
C ASN A 631 5.85 3.19 -5.09
N GLY A 632 6.19 4.46 -5.27
CA GLY A 632 7.16 4.88 -6.29
C GLY A 632 8.64 4.86 -5.88
N LEU A 633 8.97 4.37 -4.69
CA LEU A 633 10.32 4.51 -4.15
C LEU A 633 11.20 3.34 -4.61
N PHE A 634 12.50 3.58 -4.77
CA PHE A 634 13.42 2.74 -5.55
C PHE A 634 13.41 1.26 -5.17
N ASP A 635 13.40 0.92 -3.88
CA ASP A 635 13.45 -0.50 -3.49
C ASP A 635 12.17 -1.23 -3.90
N TRP A 636 11.04 -0.52 -4.03
CA TRP A 636 9.76 -1.10 -4.45
C TRP A 636 9.62 -1.10 -5.97
N THR A 637 10.00 -0.01 -6.62
CA THR A 637 9.91 0.14 -8.08
C THR A 637 10.95 -0.68 -8.83
N PHE A 638 12.12 -0.91 -8.24
CA PHE A 638 13.21 -1.64 -8.87
C PHE A 638 13.45 -3.02 -8.23
N ILE A 639 13.89 -3.07 -6.96
CA ILE A 639 14.33 -4.32 -6.32
C ILE A 639 13.16 -5.30 -6.13
N PHE A 640 12.09 -4.87 -5.47
CA PHE A 640 10.93 -5.72 -5.20
C PHE A 640 10.09 -5.96 -6.47
N SER A 641 10.04 -5.00 -7.39
CA SER A 641 9.47 -5.22 -8.72
C SER A 641 10.17 -6.36 -9.47
N PHE A 642 11.50 -6.49 -9.40
CA PHE A 642 12.20 -7.62 -10.01
C PHE A 642 11.78 -8.96 -9.40
N VAL A 643 11.68 -9.02 -8.06
CA VAL A 643 11.16 -10.19 -7.33
C VAL A 643 9.71 -10.50 -7.76
N THR A 644 8.89 -9.46 -7.94
CA THR A 644 7.49 -9.56 -8.38
C THR A 644 7.37 -10.06 -9.81
N ILE A 645 8.23 -9.61 -10.72
CA ILE A 645 8.29 -10.09 -12.11
C ILE A 645 8.59 -11.58 -12.13
N LEU A 646 9.62 -12.02 -11.40
CA LEU A 646 9.98 -13.43 -11.32
C LEU A 646 8.88 -14.27 -10.68
N GLY A 647 8.29 -13.79 -9.57
CA GLY A 647 7.21 -14.49 -8.87
C GLY A 647 5.91 -14.55 -9.66
N GLY A 648 5.61 -13.53 -10.46
CA GLY A 648 4.40 -13.42 -11.26
C GLY A 648 4.47 -14.05 -12.65
N TRP A 649 5.65 -14.52 -13.08
CA TRP A 649 5.83 -15.15 -14.40
C TRP A 649 5.05 -16.45 -14.55
N HIS A 650 4.87 -17.20 -13.46
CA HIS A 650 4.16 -18.48 -13.46
C HIS A 650 3.46 -18.70 -12.12
N PRO A 651 2.27 -19.36 -12.06
CA PRO A 651 1.53 -19.60 -10.82
C PRO A 651 2.33 -20.30 -9.70
N ILE A 652 3.37 -21.07 -10.05
CA ILE A 652 4.22 -21.78 -9.08
C ILE A 652 5.46 -20.95 -8.69
N ALA A 653 5.88 -19.99 -9.53
CA ALA A 653 7.14 -19.26 -9.34
C ALA A 653 7.16 -18.48 -8.03
N ALA A 654 6.04 -17.86 -7.64
CA ALA A 654 5.91 -17.15 -6.37
C ALA A 654 6.27 -18.00 -5.15
N TYR A 655 5.90 -19.28 -5.13
CA TYR A 655 6.20 -20.20 -4.03
C TYR A 655 7.68 -20.57 -3.91
N ILE A 656 8.49 -20.25 -4.93
CA ILE A 656 9.94 -20.46 -4.92
C ILE A 656 10.64 -19.12 -4.66
N VAL A 657 10.26 -18.09 -5.40
CA VAL A 657 10.91 -16.78 -5.41
C VAL A 657 10.81 -16.09 -4.05
N PHE A 658 9.63 -16.06 -3.41
CA PHE A 658 9.46 -15.36 -2.14
C PHE A 658 10.18 -16.06 -0.97
N PRO A 659 10.12 -17.40 -0.81
CA PRO A 659 10.98 -18.07 0.17
C PRO A 659 12.49 -17.88 -0.10
N LEU A 660 12.91 -17.92 -1.37
CA LEU A 660 14.30 -17.65 -1.72
C LEU A 660 14.71 -16.20 -1.44
N TYR A 661 13.80 -15.23 -1.54
CA TYR A 661 14.08 -13.85 -1.16
C TYR A 661 14.52 -13.76 0.31
N PHE A 662 13.83 -14.46 1.22
CA PHE A 662 14.22 -14.49 2.63
C PHE A 662 15.65 -15.00 2.81
N VAL A 663 15.99 -16.14 2.20
CA VAL A 663 17.33 -16.73 2.27
C VAL A 663 18.37 -15.81 1.61
N GLY A 664 18.05 -15.28 0.43
CA GLY A 664 18.90 -14.37 -0.32
C GLY A 664 19.22 -13.10 0.45
N MET A 665 18.25 -12.57 1.21
CA MET A 665 18.46 -11.40 2.06
C MET A 665 19.38 -11.70 3.24
N LEU A 666 19.28 -12.87 3.88
CA LEU A 666 20.22 -13.26 4.93
C LEU A 666 21.64 -13.46 4.40
N VAL A 667 21.77 -13.96 3.17
CA VAL A 667 23.06 -14.07 2.47
C VAL A 667 23.59 -12.68 2.12
N ALA A 668 22.77 -11.81 1.55
CA ALA A 668 23.12 -10.43 1.21
C ALA A 668 23.59 -9.65 2.45
N ALA A 669 22.95 -9.86 3.61
CA ALA A 669 23.35 -9.28 4.88
C ALA A 669 24.81 -9.54 5.24
N GLN A 670 25.39 -10.67 4.81
CA GLN A 670 26.78 -11.00 5.10
C GLN A 670 27.78 -10.16 4.31
N PHE A 671 27.37 -9.62 3.17
CA PHE A 671 28.22 -8.79 2.29
C PHE A 671 28.18 -7.30 2.65
N PHE A 672 27.23 -6.88 3.50
CA PHE A 672 27.19 -5.50 3.97
C PHE A 672 28.14 -5.31 5.15
N ASP A 673 29.07 -4.38 4.99
CA ASP A 673 29.90 -3.94 6.10
C ASP A 673 29.09 -2.96 6.95
N SER A 674 28.69 -3.43 8.14
CA SER A 674 27.85 -2.65 9.04
C SER A 674 28.64 -1.64 9.86
N HIS A 675 29.99 -1.65 9.86
CA HIS A 675 30.82 -0.81 10.74
C HIS A 675 30.49 -0.97 12.24
N ARG A 676 29.83 -2.06 12.64
CA ARG A 676 29.41 -2.32 14.02
C ARG A 676 29.86 -3.70 14.52
N GLN A 677 30.72 -4.37 13.75
CA GLN A 677 31.21 -5.72 14.08
C GLN A 677 32.54 -5.65 14.84
N HIS A 678 32.62 -6.32 16.00
CA HIS A 678 33.91 -6.59 16.65
C HIS A 678 34.65 -7.76 16.00
N LYS A 679 33.92 -8.72 15.41
CA LYS A 679 34.45 -9.91 14.73
C LYS A 679 33.52 -10.29 13.57
N PRO A 680 34.05 -10.88 12.48
CA PRO A 680 33.22 -11.43 11.40
C PRO A 680 32.25 -12.51 11.91
N THR A 681 31.05 -12.56 11.33
CA THR A 681 30.04 -13.59 11.63
C THR A 681 30.52 -14.99 11.19
N VAL A 682 29.86 -16.03 11.68
CA VAL A 682 30.13 -17.42 11.27
C VAL A 682 29.97 -17.58 9.75
N PHE A 683 28.91 -17.00 9.18
CA PHE A 683 28.66 -17.06 7.74
C PHE A 683 29.66 -16.21 6.94
N GLN A 684 30.07 -15.03 7.41
CA GLN A 684 31.13 -14.26 6.75
C GLN A 684 32.47 -15.00 6.72
N LYS A 685 32.81 -15.73 7.78
CA LYS A 685 34.00 -16.60 7.80
C LYS A 685 33.89 -17.72 6.78
N LEU A 686 32.72 -18.38 6.70
CA LEU A 686 32.46 -19.44 5.73
C LEU A 686 32.55 -18.91 4.29
N LEU A 687 32.00 -17.72 4.03
CA LEU A 687 31.98 -17.06 2.72
C LEU A 687 33.26 -16.28 2.39
N LYS A 688 34.25 -16.26 3.30
CA LYS A 688 35.51 -15.51 3.17
C LYS A 688 35.31 -14.02 2.87
N VAL A 689 34.27 -13.41 3.44
CA VAL A 689 33.99 -11.98 3.29
C VAL A 689 34.94 -11.16 4.16
N LYS A 690 35.62 -10.16 3.56
CA LYS A 690 36.44 -9.18 4.29
C LYS A 690 35.53 -8.11 4.89
N VAL A 691 35.68 -7.86 6.18
CA VAL A 691 34.87 -6.89 6.95
C VAL A 691 35.80 -6.00 7.74
N GLU A 692 35.52 -4.71 7.76
CA GLU A 692 36.24 -3.74 8.59
C GLU A 692 35.69 -3.78 10.02
N THR A 693 36.47 -4.29 10.97
CA THR A 693 36.02 -4.40 12.37
C THR A 693 36.19 -3.08 13.11
N LEU A 694 35.47 -2.92 14.24
CA LEU A 694 35.64 -1.78 15.13
C LEU A 694 37.10 -1.63 15.64
N GLU A 695 37.85 -2.73 15.76
CA GLU A 695 39.28 -2.67 16.09
C GLU A 695 40.13 -2.15 14.92
N ASP A 696 39.80 -2.52 13.69
CA ASP A 696 40.50 -2.03 12.50
C ASP A 696 40.27 -0.54 12.31
N GLN A 697 39.04 -0.07 12.52
CA GLN A 697 38.69 1.35 12.48
C GLN A 697 39.44 2.14 13.55
N LYS A 698 39.49 1.62 14.78
CA LYS A 698 40.22 2.27 15.87
C LYS A 698 41.71 2.42 15.53
N LYS A 699 42.33 1.38 14.97
CA LYS A 699 43.73 1.43 14.51
C LYS A 699 43.92 2.44 13.37
N ALA A 700 42.98 2.51 12.43
CA ALA A 700 43.03 3.46 11.33
C ALA A 700 42.90 4.92 11.82
N ASP A 701 41.97 5.18 12.75
CA ASP A 701 41.79 6.50 13.38
C ASP A 701 43.02 6.89 14.21
N GLU A 702 43.59 5.95 14.98
CA GLU A 702 44.85 6.15 15.73
C GLU A 702 46.01 6.48 14.77
N ALA A 703 46.17 5.75 13.66
CA ALA A 703 47.20 6.03 12.65
C ALA A 703 47.00 7.38 11.95
N ALA A 704 45.76 7.75 11.62
CA ALA A 704 45.45 9.04 10.99
C ALA A 704 45.75 10.21 11.93
N SER A 705 45.47 10.06 13.24
CA SER A 705 45.79 11.07 14.25
C SER A 705 47.30 11.30 14.39
N GLN A 706 48.10 10.22 14.36
CA GLN A 706 49.57 10.28 14.40
C GLN A 706 50.20 10.93 13.17
N MET A 707 49.54 10.87 12.00
CA MET A 707 49.99 11.56 10.78
C MET A 707 49.59 13.05 10.74
N SER A 708 48.67 13.49 11.62
CA SER A 708 48.14 14.85 11.65
C SER A 708 48.78 15.76 12.72
N GLU A 709 49.61 15.20 13.62
CA GLU A 709 50.46 16.02 14.48
C GLU A 709 51.54 16.69 13.62
N PRO A 710 51.61 18.04 13.57
CA PRO A 710 52.73 18.70 12.93
C PRO A 710 54.00 18.32 13.67
N GLN A 711 55.07 18.01 12.93
CA GLN A 711 56.43 18.11 13.42
C GLN A 711 56.68 19.57 13.85
N ALA A 712 56.26 19.93 15.06
CA ALA A 712 56.47 21.22 15.69
C ALA A 712 57.72 21.21 16.61
N GLU A 713 58.63 20.26 16.41
CA GLU A 713 59.95 20.25 17.03
C GLU A 713 61.00 20.04 15.94
N MET A 714 61.37 21.14 15.26
CA MET A 714 62.69 21.43 14.68
C MET A 714 62.57 22.70 13.82
N ALA A 715 62.57 23.86 14.48
CA ALA A 715 62.92 25.16 13.89
C ALA A 715 63.60 26.01 14.96
#